data_AF-A0A1S6K7W2-F1
#
_entry.id   AF-A0A1S6K7W2-F1
#
_cell.length_a   1.000
_cell.length_b   1.000
_cell.length_c   1.000
_cell.angle_alpha   90.00
_cell.angle_beta   90.00
_cell.angle_gamma   90.00
#
_symmetry.space_group_name_H-M   'P 1'
#
loop_
_entity.id
_entity.type
_entity.pdbx_description
1 polymer ?
#
loop_
_entity_poly.entity_id
_entity_poly.type
_entity_poly.pdbx_seq_one_letter_code
_entity_poly.pdbx_strand_id
1 'polypeptide(L)'
;MLELLGGPKLSADRQVHVMNGICRFPAAAYRLERDWAAYCKQSDGFIEIPIVRFDVDVYYEAADQFNASGKSSTKHAGLLSDMEMIFFDNVCFEMEPDVAQRIPCVQRIMLELALELFNLVGFSRQAIAGQNIYTAIADIGLEWDAFMGMHDATNWLKSSPLQLLSVNRLCHNFNLAGPAHQVDTACSASLVASNMAHAYLRKHDNKGVKMSLAMGLQHILQPWPFIGLSGAGMLGRGGRCKTFDQSANGYNRGEGCGGLFCKVSDEMSVVQERLVGYLGSYVNQDGRSASLTAPNGPSQQLVVRGSLSQAEISPDWVSATENHGTGTALGDPIETGTIRSVFRRRDVPLPVTSGKTHMGHLEAGAGAVGILKTICSLVHAAVPPNCHLRQPNAHCEFDGFPGVFTTEVLDLPREYQYAGANGFGFGGTNSRADFFGHRRDNAYTPSQRELLTPKVVGEHRPMQPLVPKIGQLDWVTVPCARCLGPMCWLCGLCPPERPSGAKHRCVDVRAETASYELCSRCYSGEYLRGGPEKPLLDTSAGYKVFLSGTWSAWTALDEMRQLPDKGDVAVYEGEAMLGDTRLEQFHLVITRGAYKGFIQPSCKRAGQRARAMAPAEKEQQGKHWLIDGFCDGGWQGTLYTIRLEWADEGLAVTWTPAGKASEDWVPASGRRFVHRYFLASSVGGWVPTIGTNDKDDQYLWRWFLGRIPYSGRVELMFVRDQDQSQVIYPMSGNPNDESVAVVGPDDGGSGKRWVLLGEEHEPFYCFLRVCDGSLSVSVKTDTMGKWTWVGTTERAYHVKGSWDPEVAEMRKVEGPSQIWRHHFMIGETGREEFHILVNQNLNLRIYPAGGGSPGHDLACGPDRKGSQKLWQVVGPPGAVMEIVLDLGADDQRRVVTCRPVDERGAE
;
A
#
# COMPACT_ATOMS: atom_id res chain seq x y z
N MET A 1 46.16 9.91 -18.96
CA MET A 1 45.92 9.75 -17.50
C MET A 1 44.86 8.71 -17.18
N LEU A 2 43.68 8.73 -17.82
CA LEU A 2 42.80 7.54 -17.86
C LEU A 2 43.61 6.28 -18.23
N GLU A 3 44.49 6.39 -19.23
CA GLU A 3 45.48 5.38 -19.63
C GLU A 3 46.40 4.86 -18.49
N LEU A 4 46.80 5.70 -17.53
CA LEU A 4 47.61 5.29 -16.36
C LEU A 4 46.79 4.47 -15.35
N LEU A 5 45.46 4.55 -15.45
CA LEU A 5 44.48 3.85 -14.62
C LEU A 5 43.72 2.77 -15.43
N GLY A 6 44.21 2.37 -16.61
CA GLY A 6 43.56 1.37 -17.48
C GLY A 6 42.32 1.83 -18.25
N GLY A 7 42.05 3.14 -18.29
CA GLY A 7 40.99 3.79 -19.07
C GLY A 7 41.39 4.16 -20.51
N PRO A 8 40.44 4.57 -21.38
CA PRO A 8 40.69 4.83 -22.79
C PRO A 8 41.45 6.15 -23.00
N LYS A 9 42.14 6.27 -24.14
CA LYS A 9 42.98 7.42 -24.49
C LYS A 9 42.15 8.56 -25.09
N LEU A 10 41.30 9.20 -24.28
CA LEU A 10 40.54 10.38 -24.71
C LEU A 10 41.42 11.65 -24.67
N SER A 11 41.30 12.50 -25.69
CA SER A 11 41.93 13.82 -25.71
C SER A 11 41.40 14.71 -24.55
N ALA A 12 42.26 15.57 -24.00
CA ALA A 12 41.99 16.36 -22.78
C ALA A 12 40.70 17.21 -22.87
N ASP A 13 40.43 17.76 -24.04
CA ASP A 13 39.25 18.54 -24.43
C ASP A 13 37.95 17.73 -24.53
N ARG A 14 38.01 16.40 -24.49
CA ARG A 14 36.86 15.48 -24.59
C ARG A 14 36.53 14.78 -23.28
N GLN A 15 37.26 15.04 -22.20
CA GLN A 15 37.06 14.38 -20.92
C GLN A 15 35.93 15.05 -20.14
N VAL A 16 34.75 14.44 -20.21
CA VAL A 16 33.59 14.82 -19.40
C VAL A 16 33.56 13.96 -18.15
N HIS A 17 33.44 14.60 -16.99
CA HIS A 17 33.45 13.96 -15.69
C HIS A 17 32.13 14.22 -14.98
N VAL A 18 31.48 13.16 -14.52
CA VAL A 18 30.33 13.28 -13.62
C VAL A 18 30.88 13.58 -12.23
N MET A 19 30.67 14.81 -11.78
CA MET A 19 31.18 15.27 -10.49
C MET A 19 30.31 14.78 -9.34
N ASN A 20 28.99 14.79 -9.52
CA ASN A 20 28.05 14.20 -8.60
C ASN A 20 26.72 13.88 -9.28
N GLY A 21 25.92 13.03 -8.64
CA GLY A 21 24.55 12.69 -9.03
C GLY A 21 23.62 12.83 -7.83
N ILE A 22 22.33 13.06 -8.09
CA ILE A 22 21.33 13.21 -7.03
C ILE A 22 19.99 12.65 -7.47
N CYS A 23 19.20 12.16 -6.52
CA CYS A 23 17.86 11.67 -6.76
C CYS A 23 16.95 11.77 -5.54
N ARG A 24 15.65 11.75 -5.82
CA ARG A 24 14.56 11.46 -4.91
C ARG A 24 13.60 10.54 -5.65
N PHE A 25 13.64 9.26 -5.33
CA PHE A 25 12.91 8.17 -5.97
C PHE A 25 12.07 7.39 -4.93
N PRO A 26 11.16 6.49 -5.36
CA PRO A 26 10.38 5.64 -4.47
C PRO A 26 11.25 4.77 -3.54
N ALA A 27 10.63 4.06 -2.62
CA ALA A 27 11.33 3.27 -1.59
C ALA A 27 12.30 4.09 -0.71
N ALA A 28 12.02 5.39 -0.52
CA ALA A 28 12.85 6.31 0.25
C ALA A 28 14.30 6.41 -0.26
N ALA A 29 14.48 6.30 -1.58
CA ALA A 29 15.76 6.49 -2.23
C ALA A 29 16.08 7.99 -2.39
N TYR A 30 16.90 8.50 -1.46
CA TYR A 30 17.42 9.88 -1.48
C TYR A 30 18.92 9.88 -1.70
N ARG A 31 19.36 10.62 -2.71
CA ARG A 31 20.77 10.70 -3.11
C ARG A 31 21.35 9.32 -3.42
N LEU A 32 22.63 9.27 -3.80
CA LEU A 32 23.24 8.05 -4.31
C LEU A 32 23.36 6.94 -3.25
N GLU A 33 23.54 7.27 -1.97
CA GLU A 33 23.79 6.23 -0.96
C GLU A 33 22.52 5.48 -0.58
N ARG A 34 21.39 6.19 -0.38
CA ARG A 34 20.13 5.51 -0.07
C ARG A 34 19.53 4.86 -1.31
N ASP A 35 19.72 5.45 -2.50
CA ASP A 35 19.36 4.81 -3.76
C ASP A 35 20.13 3.50 -3.97
N TRP A 36 21.46 3.52 -3.80
CA TRP A 36 22.27 2.30 -3.84
C TRP A 36 21.86 1.27 -2.80
N ALA A 37 21.58 1.71 -1.57
CA ALA A 37 21.10 0.83 -0.52
C ALA A 37 19.73 0.21 -0.86
N ALA A 38 18.85 0.95 -1.54
CA ALA A 38 17.57 0.42 -1.99
C ALA A 38 17.75 -0.68 -3.05
N TYR A 39 18.63 -0.48 -4.05
CA TYR A 39 18.92 -1.51 -5.04
C TYR A 39 19.58 -2.76 -4.46
N CYS A 40 20.62 -2.60 -3.63
CA CYS A 40 21.31 -3.73 -3.00
C CYS A 40 20.37 -4.57 -2.14
N LYS A 41 19.33 -3.95 -1.62
CA LYS A 41 18.34 -4.61 -0.80
C LYS A 41 17.14 -5.13 -1.60
N GLN A 42 17.08 -5.11 -2.94
CA GLN A 42 15.86 -5.41 -3.72
C GLN A 42 14.62 -4.70 -3.17
N SER A 43 14.76 -3.45 -2.72
CA SER A 43 13.62 -2.68 -2.24
C SER A 43 12.56 -2.57 -3.33
N ASP A 44 11.32 -2.80 -2.90
CA ASP A 44 10.15 -2.87 -3.75
C ASP A 44 9.29 -1.62 -3.57
N GLY A 45 9.55 -0.59 -4.38
CA GLY A 45 9.03 0.77 -4.19
C GLY A 45 7.59 0.98 -4.65
N PHE A 46 6.90 -0.04 -5.12
CA PHE A 46 5.53 0.06 -5.60
C PHE A 46 4.52 -0.02 -4.46
N ILE A 47 3.53 0.85 -4.42
CA ILE A 47 2.44 0.82 -3.45
C ILE A 47 1.10 0.98 -4.17
N GLU A 48 0.00 0.63 -3.52
CA GLU A 48 -1.33 0.98 -4.03
C GLU A 48 -1.47 2.51 -4.06
N ILE A 49 -2.08 3.05 -5.12
CA ILE A 49 -2.22 4.49 -5.31
C ILE A 49 -3.15 5.02 -4.20
N PRO A 50 -2.67 5.90 -3.31
CA PRO A 50 -3.47 6.32 -2.17
C PRO A 50 -4.55 7.31 -2.60
N ILE A 51 -5.66 7.33 -1.85
CA ILE A 51 -6.83 8.19 -2.09
C ILE A 51 -6.49 9.69 -2.17
N VAL A 52 -5.40 10.10 -1.52
CA VAL A 52 -4.88 11.48 -1.57
C VAL A 52 -4.35 11.88 -2.94
N ARG A 53 -4.01 10.92 -3.82
CA ARG A 53 -3.74 11.18 -5.24
C ARG A 53 -5.04 11.28 -6.01
N PHE A 54 -5.79 10.18 -6.01
CA PHE A 54 -7.13 10.06 -6.59
C PHE A 54 -7.76 8.76 -6.11
N ASP A 55 -9.08 8.66 -6.22
CA ASP A 55 -9.84 7.46 -5.88
C ASP A 55 -9.59 6.34 -6.90
N VAL A 56 -8.57 5.53 -6.66
CA VAL A 56 -8.12 4.49 -7.58
C VAL A 56 -9.22 3.45 -7.85
N ASP A 57 -10.10 3.19 -6.88
CA ASP A 57 -11.20 2.23 -7.02
C ASP A 57 -12.22 2.67 -8.10
N VAL A 58 -12.36 3.98 -8.35
CA VAL A 58 -13.21 4.52 -9.41
C VAL A 58 -12.62 4.23 -10.79
N TYR A 59 -11.28 4.32 -10.90
CA TYR A 59 -10.57 4.29 -12.18
C TYR A 59 -9.91 2.94 -12.47
N TYR A 60 -10.00 1.97 -11.58
CA TYR A 60 -9.40 0.64 -11.73
C TYR A 60 -10.44 -0.43 -12.06
N GLU A 61 -10.03 -1.41 -12.88
CA GLU A 61 -10.77 -2.65 -13.07
C GLU A 61 -9.82 -3.81 -13.35
N ALA A 62 -10.04 -4.92 -12.65
CA ALA A 62 -9.39 -6.19 -12.94
C ALA A 62 -10.03 -6.83 -14.18
N ALA A 63 -9.71 -6.31 -15.37
CA ALA A 63 -10.25 -6.82 -16.64
C ALA A 63 -9.29 -7.78 -17.35
N ASP A 64 -9.84 -8.85 -17.94
CA ASP A 64 -9.07 -9.80 -18.75
C ASP A 64 -8.78 -9.33 -20.18
N GLN A 65 -9.47 -8.29 -20.64
CA GLN A 65 -9.30 -7.70 -21.96
C GLN A 65 -8.82 -6.26 -21.84
N PHE A 66 -7.89 -5.84 -22.71
CA PHE A 66 -7.40 -4.47 -22.72
C PHE A 66 -8.55 -3.49 -22.96
N ASN A 67 -8.82 -2.65 -21.96
CA ASN A 67 -9.55 -1.39 -22.11
C ASN A 67 -10.98 -1.45 -22.68
N ALA A 68 -11.72 -2.52 -22.39
CA ALA A 68 -13.15 -2.59 -22.73
C ALA A 68 -14.01 -1.56 -21.94
N SER A 69 -13.49 -1.05 -20.82
CA SER A 69 -14.24 -0.23 -19.85
C SER A 69 -13.75 1.21 -19.67
N GLY A 70 -12.67 1.62 -20.32
CA GLY A 70 -12.07 2.95 -20.12
C GLY A 70 -11.44 3.13 -18.73
N LYS A 71 -10.95 2.04 -18.12
CA LYS A 71 -10.33 2.00 -16.80
C LYS A 71 -8.88 1.53 -16.85
N SER A 72 -8.14 1.82 -15.79
CA SER A 72 -6.79 1.32 -15.55
C SER A 72 -6.78 -0.17 -15.23
N SER A 73 -5.79 -0.88 -15.78
CA SER A 73 -5.50 -2.28 -15.52
C SER A 73 -4.63 -2.51 -14.27
N THR A 74 -4.13 -1.43 -13.66
CA THR A 74 -3.33 -1.46 -12.44
C THR A 74 -3.79 -0.38 -11.46
N LYS A 75 -3.66 -0.68 -10.16
CA LYS A 75 -3.89 0.26 -9.05
C LYS A 75 -2.65 0.55 -8.22
N HIS A 76 -1.47 0.11 -8.67
CA HIS A 76 -0.21 0.35 -7.99
C HIS A 76 0.69 1.28 -8.79
N ALA A 77 1.62 1.96 -8.11
CA ALA A 77 2.67 2.78 -8.71
C ALA A 77 3.88 2.88 -7.78
N GLY A 78 5.07 3.15 -8.33
CA GLY A 78 6.22 3.56 -7.54
C GLY A 78 6.08 5.02 -7.11
N LEU A 79 5.72 5.29 -5.86
CA LEU A 79 5.37 6.63 -5.40
C LEU A 79 6.38 7.19 -4.38
N LEU A 80 6.57 8.50 -4.43
CA LEU A 80 7.14 9.28 -3.33
C LEU A 80 6.12 9.39 -2.20
N SER A 81 6.59 9.66 -0.99
CA SER A 81 5.68 9.91 0.13
C SER A 81 4.90 11.21 -0.07
N ASP A 82 3.68 11.25 0.46
CA ASP A 82 2.82 12.43 0.32
C ASP A 82 3.45 13.69 0.96
N MET A 83 4.23 13.52 2.03
CA MET A 83 4.98 14.61 2.65
C MET A 83 5.99 15.24 1.69
N GLU A 84 6.70 14.44 0.89
CA GLU A 84 7.68 14.96 -0.08
C GLU A 84 7.04 15.72 -1.23
N MET A 85 5.79 15.39 -1.56
CA MET A 85 5.06 16.11 -2.57
C MET A 85 4.52 17.45 -2.09
N ILE A 86 4.11 17.51 -0.82
CA ILE A 86 3.43 18.66 -0.23
C ILE A 86 4.44 19.71 0.24
N PHE A 87 5.54 19.29 0.88
CA PHE A 87 6.49 20.24 1.47
C PHE A 87 7.44 20.83 0.43
N PHE A 88 7.69 22.14 0.59
CA PHE A 88 8.66 22.89 -0.19
C PHE A 88 9.05 24.17 0.55
N ASP A 89 10.35 24.45 0.64
CA ASP A 89 10.86 25.67 1.26
C ASP A 89 10.81 26.85 0.29
N ASN A 90 9.61 27.41 0.10
CA ASN A 90 9.41 28.51 -0.84
C ASN A 90 10.23 29.76 -0.47
N VAL A 91 10.58 29.95 0.81
CA VAL A 91 11.39 31.09 1.28
C VAL A 91 12.83 30.94 0.80
N CYS A 92 13.42 29.74 0.90
CA CYS A 92 14.76 29.46 0.37
C CYS A 92 14.88 29.76 -1.13
N PHE A 93 13.79 29.55 -1.88
CA PHE A 93 13.71 29.75 -3.32
C PHE A 93 13.11 31.11 -3.73
N GLU A 94 12.94 32.04 -2.78
CA GLU A 94 12.38 33.38 -3.03
C GLU A 94 11.07 33.35 -3.84
N MET A 95 10.26 32.31 -3.61
CA MET A 95 9.04 32.04 -4.34
C MET A 95 7.83 32.48 -3.52
N GLU A 96 6.97 33.30 -4.13
CA GLU A 96 5.71 33.73 -3.54
C GLU A 96 4.88 32.49 -3.11
N PRO A 97 4.29 32.47 -1.89
CA PRO A 97 3.56 31.30 -1.39
C PRO A 97 2.44 30.81 -2.31
N ASP A 98 1.69 31.72 -2.95
CA ASP A 98 0.63 31.38 -3.89
C ASP A 98 1.17 30.68 -5.15
N VAL A 99 2.33 31.13 -5.66
CA VAL A 99 3.00 30.46 -6.78
C VAL A 99 3.50 29.08 -6.35
N ALA A 100 4.15 28.99 -5.19
CA ALA A 100 4.74 27.75 -4.68
C ALA A 100 3.70 26.63 -4.51
N GLN A 101 2.48 26.96 -4.07
CA GLN A 101 1.38 25.99 -3.93
C GLN A 101 0.88 25.46 -5.28
N ARG A 102 1.04 26.23 -6.36
CA ARG A 102 0.43 25.96 -7.67
C ARG A 102 1.39 25.38 -8.71
N ILE A 103 2.69 25.38 -8.46
CA ILE A 103 3.65 24.73 -9.38
C ILE A 103 3.70 23.21 -9.16
N PRO A 104 4.05 22.42 -10.20
CA PRO A 104 4.15 20.97 -10.06
C PRO A 104 5.10 20.54 -8.93
N CYS A 105 4.68 19.54 -8.14
CA CYS A 105 5.46 19.03 -7.01
C CYS A 105 6.87 18.58 -7.41
N VAL A 106 7.04 17.97 -8.57
CA VAL A 106 8.36 17.57 -9.07
C VAL A 106 9.24 18.73 -9.55
N GLN A 107 8.67 19.87 -9.93
CA GLN A 107 9.47 21.09 -10.16
C GLN A 107 10.02 21.63 -8.83
N ARG A 108 9.24 21.54 -7.74
CA ARG A 108 9.70 21.88 -6.38
C ARG A 108 10.85 20.96 -5.94
N ILE A 109 10.66 19.66 -6.08
CA ILE A 109 11.69 18.65 -5.79
C ILE A 109 12.94 18.90 -6.65
N MET A 110 12.79 19.20 -7.94
CA MET A 110 13.91 19.50 -8.82
C MET A 110 14.73 20.70 -8.32
N LEU A 111 14.08 21.78 -7.84
CA LEU A 111 14.78 22.94 -7.28
C LEU A 111 15.57 22.58 -6.02
N GLU A 112 14.98 21.80 -5.11
CA GLU A 112 15.66 21.28 -3.92
C GLU A 112 16.88 20.42 -4.28
N LEU A 113 16.69 19.46 -5.20
CA LEU A 113 17.76 18.58 -5.64
C LEU A 113 18.87 19.33 -6.39
N ALA A 114 18.53 20.35 -7.18
CA ALA A 114 19.51 21.19 -7.84
C ALA A 114 20.34 21.99 -6.83
N LEU A 115 19.71 22.59 -5.81
CA LEU A 115 20.41 23.29 -4.73
C LEU A 115 21.37 22.35 -3.99
N GLU A 116 20.89 21.17 -3.59
CA GLU A 116 21.71 20.16 -2.93
C GLU A 116 22.88 19.72 -3.81
N LEU A 117 22.63 19.46 -5.10
CA LEU A 117 23.65 19.04 -6.04
C LEU A 117 24.71 20.12 -6.25
N PHE A 118 24.32 21.39 -6.38
CA PHE A 118 25.25 22.51 -6.49
C PHE A 118 26.14 22.63 -5.24
N ASN A 119 25.55 22.51 -4.05
CA ASN A 119 26.32 22.48 -2.80
C ASN A 119 27.30 21.30 -2.76
N LEU A 120 26.87 20.11 -3.18
CA LEU A 120 27.70 18.90 -3.24
C LEU A 120 28.89 19.05 -4.20
N VAL A 121 28.75 19.81 -5.28
CA VAL A 121 29.86 20.10 -6.22
C VAL A 121 30.61 21.40 -5.86
N GLY A 122 30.35 21.98 -4.69
CA GLY A 122 31.14 23.07 -4.12
C GLY A 122 30.66 24.49 -4.42
N PHE A 123 29.47 24.66 -5.00
CA PHE A 123 28.89 25.99 -5.22
C PHE A 123 27.98 26.41 -4.08
N SER A 124 28.20 27.61 -3.54
CA SER A 124 27.18 28.32 -2.77
C SER A 124 26.13 28.94 -3.70
N ARG A 125 25.00 29.40 -3.13
CA ARG A 125 23.96 30.11 -3.88
C ARG A 125 24.48 31.39 -4.56
N GLN A 126 25.44 32.08 -3.94
CA GLN A 126 26.09 33.25 -4.57
C GLN A 126 27.09 32.83 -5.65
N ALA A 127 27.81 31.72 -5.47
CA ALA A 127 28.82 31.26 -6.42
C ALA A 127 28.24 30.63 -7.69
N ILE A 128 27.04 30.03 -7.60
CA ILE A 128 26.34 29.45 -8.75
C ILE A 128 25.67 30.53 -9.62
N ALA A 129 25.35 31.68 -9.04
CA ALA A 129 24.72 32.78 -9.76
C ALA A 129 25.64 33.32 -10.88
N GLY A 130 25.09 33.47 -12.09
CA GLY A 130 25.80 33.90 -13.29
C GLY A 130 26.65 32.81 -13.95
N GLN A 131 26.70 31.59 -13.40
CA GLN A 131 27.51 30.52 -14.00
C GLN A 131 26.97 30.10 -15.36
N ASN A 132 27.88 29.89 -16.31
CA ASN A 132 27.57 29.46 -17.66
C ASN A 132 27.45 27.93 -17.73
N ILE A 133 26.31 27.41 -17.26
CA ILE A 133 26.02 25.98 -17.13
C ILE A 133 25.04 25.55 -18.21
N TYR A 134 25.42 24.58 -19.04
CA TYR A 134 24.49 23.96 -19.97
C TYR A 134 23.43 23.17 -19.18
N THR A 135 22.16 23.53 -19.33
CA THR A 135 21.07 22.93 -18.55
C THR A 135 20.11 22.21 -19.49
N ALA A 136 19.84 20.94 -19.22
CA ALA A 136 18.83 20.16 -19.94
C ALA A 136 17.90 19.43 -18.97
N ILE A 137 16.60 19.76 -19.01
CA ILE A 137 15.59 19.18 -18.12
C ILE A 137 14.61 18.38 -18.94
N ALA A 138 14.40 17.12 -18.53
CA ALA A 138 13.44 16.22 -19.13
C ALA A 138 12.15 16.18 -18.30
N ASP A 139 11.05 16.62 -18.91
CA ASP A 139 9.71 16.66 -18.31
C ASP A 139 8.66 16.67 -19.44
N ILE A 140 7.62 15.84 -19.28
CA ILE A 140 6.54 15.64 -20.25
C ILE A 140 5.25 16.35 -19.76
N GLY A 141 5.21 16.85 -18.52
CA GLY A 141 4.18 17.79 -18.05
C GLY A 141 2.72 17.33 -18.16
N LEU A 142 2.46 16.02 -18.21
CA LEU A 142 1.14 15.48 -18.59
C LEU A 142 0.06 15.56 -17.51
N GLU A 143 0.41 15.73 -16.23
CA GLU A 143 -0.49 15.40 -15.12
C GLU A 143 -0.72 16.53 -14.11
N TRP A 144 -0.29 17.76 -14.40
CA TRP A 144 -0.58 18.93 -13.56
C TRP A 144 -1.63 19.82 -14.21
N ASP A 145 -2.81 19.93 -13.60
CA ASP A 145 -3.83 20.86 -14.06
C ASP A 145 -3.63 22.26 -13.44
N ALA A 146 -3.32 23.25 -14.29
CA ALA A 146 -3.18 24.65 -13.90
C ALA A 146 -4.51 25.28 -13.43
N PHE A 147 -5.65 24.70 -13.81
CA PHE A 147 -6.96 25.34 -13.71
C PHE A 147 -7.64 25.16 -12.35
N MET A 148 -7.11 24.32 -11.45
CA MET A 148 -7.62 24.18 -10.10
C MET A 148 -7.44 25.48 -9.30
N GLY A 149 -8.50 26.31 -9.25
CA GLY A 149 -8.63 27.45 -8.34
C GLY A 149 -7.97 28.76 -8.78
N MET A 150 -7.89 29.04 -10.09
CA MET A 150 -7.44 30.37 -10.56
C MET A 150 -8.56 31.41 -10.42
N HIS A 151 -8.34 32.36 -9.51
CA HIS A 151 -9.15 33.57 -9.37
C HIS A 151 -8.47 34.83 -9.94
N ASP A 152 -7.17 34.76 -10.27
CA ASP A 152 -6.38 35.89 -10.77
C ASP A 152 -5.54 35.50 -11.99
N ALA A 153 -5.78 36.17 -13.13
CA ALA A 153 -5.10 35.92 -14.39
C ALA A 153 -3.64 36.41 -14.41
N THR A 154 -3.23 37.29 -13.48
CA THR A 154 -1.89 37.90 -13.48
C THR A 154 -0.77 36.93 -13.08
N ASN A 155 -1.07 35.90 -12.29
CA ASN A 155 -0.12 34.87 -11.86
C ASN A 155 -0.18 33.58 -12.70
N TRP A 156 -0.98 33.54 -13.78
CA TRP A 156 -1.16 32.34 -14.61
C TRP A 156 0.15 31.80 -15.15
N LEU A 157 0.95 32.66 -15.80
CA LEU A 157 2.20 32.21 -16.41
C LEU A 157 3.22 31.75 -15.35
N LYS A 158 3.25 32.42 -14.19
CA LYS A 158 4.14 32.08 -13.08
C LYS A 158 3.75 30.77 -12.39
N SER A 159 2.52 30.30 -12.50
CA SER A 159 2.03 29.05 -11.88
C SER A 159 1.72 27.94 -12.89
N SER A 160 1.89 28.23 -14.18
CA SER A 160 1.54 27.33 -15.26
C SER A 160 2.38 26.03 -15.25
N PRO A 161 1.78 24.88 -15.63
CA PRO A 161 2.46 23.60 -15.81
C PRO A 161 3.15 23.45 -17.16
N LEU A 162 3.28 24.52 -17.96
CA LEU A 162 3.99 24.45 -19.23
C LEU A 162 5.37 23.82 -19.03
N GLN A 163 5.66 22.77 -19.81
CA GLN A 163 6.90 21.98 -19.70
C GLN A 163 8.16 22.87 -19.70
N LEU A 164 8.18 23.92 -20.54
CA LEU A 164 9.32 24.87 -20.63
C LEU A 164 9.65 25.55 -19.30
N LEU A 165 8.68 25.65 -18.38
CA LEU A 165 8.88 26.30 -17.09
C LEU A 165 9.73 25.46 -16.16
N SER A 166 9.83 24.14 -16.35
CA SER A 166 10.75 23.30 -15.57
C SER A 166 12.20 23.79 -15.70
N VAL A 167 12.73 23.86 -16.92
CA VAL A 167 14.09 24.39 -17.14
C VAL A 167 14.21 25.88 -16.81
N ASN A 168 13.24 26.71 -17.20
CA ASN A 168 13.34 28.15 -17.03
C ASN A 168 13.26 28.60 -15.57
N ARG A 169 12.43 27.93 -14.74
CA ARG A 169 12.38 28.19 -13.30
C ARG A 169 13.70 27.85 -12.63
N LEU A 170 14.31 26.72 -12.99
CA LEU A 170 15.61 26.33 -12.45
C LEU A 170 16.67 27.38 -12.80
N CYS A 171 16.79 27.74 -14.09
CA CYS A 171 17.75 28.75 -14.51
C CYS A 171 17.50 30.11 -13.86
N HIS A 172 16.23 30.54 -13.76
CA HIS A 172 15.87 31.80 -13.10
C HIS A 172 16.24 31.80 -11.62
N ASN A 173 15.86 30.76 -10.88
CA ASN A 173 16.04 30.67 -9.43
C ASN A 173 17.52 30.64 -9.02
N PHE A 174 18.39 30.02 -9.83
CA PHE A 174 19.83 29.96 -9.58
C PHE A 174 20.63 30.97 -10.40
N ASN A 175 19.96 31.86 -11.16
CA ASN A 175 20.58 32.82 -12.07
C ASN A 175 21.61 32.18 -13.03
N LEU A 176 21.27 31.04 -13.64
CA LEU A 176 22.16 30.35 -14.58
C LEU A 176 22.14 31.07 -15.93
N ALA A 177 23.33 31.34 -16.48
CA ALA A 177 23.50 32.11 -17.70
C ALA A 177 23.82 31.26 -18.94
N GLY A 178 23.84 29.93 -18.81
CA GLY A 178 24.16 29.02 -19.89
C GLY A 178 22.96 28.57 -20.73
N PRO A 179 23.21 27.86 -21.85
CA PRO A 179 22.14 27.35 -22.71
C PRO A 179 21.21 26.41 -21.94
N ALA A 180 19.91 26.57 -22.13
CA ALA A 180 18.87 25.86 -21.38
C ALA A 180 17.90 25.17 -22.36
N HIS A 181 17.66 23.86 -22.16
CA HIS A 181 16.79 23.07 -23.02
C HIS A 181 15.77 22.27 -22.21
N GLN A 182 14.53 22.33 -22.65
CA GLN A 182 13.49 21.40 -22.25
C GLN A 182 13.52 20.20 -23.21
N VAL A 183 13.45 18.97 -22.69
CA VAL A 183 13.58 17.75 -23.49
C VAL A 183 12.38 16.84 -23.27
N ASP A 184 11.69 16.51 -24.36
CA ASP A 184 10.64 15.50 -24.39
C ASP A 184 10.90 14.51 -25.53
N THR A 185 11.31 13.31 -25.16
CA THR A 185 11.38 12.15 -26.06
C THR A 185 10.72 10.95 -25.40
N ALA A 186 9.66 11.20 -24.63
CA ALA A 186 9.00 10.22 -23.79
C ALA A 186 9.99 9.51 -22.83
N CYS A 187 9.96 8.17 -22.79
CA CYS A 187 10.71 7.34 -21.85
C CYS A 187 12.25 7.46 -21.95
N SER A 188 12.80 8.02 -23.04
CA SER A 188 14.23 8.28 -23.20
C SER A 188 14.66 9.69 -22.76
N ALA A 189 13.72 10.56 -22.39
CA ALA A 189 13.95 12.02 -22.28
C ALA A 189 15.13 12.41 -21.41
N SER A 190 15.24 11.92 -20.18
CA SER A 190 16.37 12.27 -19.28
C SER A 190 17.71 11.72 -19.76
N LEU A 191 17.73 10.57 -20.43
CA LEU A 191 18.96 10.05 -21.03
C LEU A 191 19.35 10.90 -22.25
N VAL A 192 18.39 11.32 -23.08
CA VAL A 192 18.64 12.28 -24.18
C VAL A 192 19.12 13.62 -23.65
N ALA A 193 18.53 14.15 -22.56
CA ALA A 193 18.98 15.39 -21.91
C ALA A 193 20.45 15.28 -21.43
N SER A 194 20.80 14.16 -20.80
CA SER A 194 22.18 13.84 -20.42
C SER A 194 23.11 13.73 -21.63
N ASN A 195 22.67 13.09 -22.71
CA ASN A 195 23.43 12.94 -23.94
C ASN A 195 23.67 14.30 -24.63
N MET A 196 22.66 15.17 -24.64
CA MET A 196 22.77 16.54 -25.15
C MET A 196 23.81 17.33 -24.34
N ALA A 197 23.78 17.22 -23.01
CA ALA A 197 24.77 17.84 -22.14
C ALA A 197 26.20 17.32 -22.41
N HIS A 198 26.37 15.99 -22.49
CA HIS A 198 27.66 15.36 -22.82
C HIS A 198 28.18 15.81 -24.20
N ALA A 199 27.32 15.77 -25.22
CA ALA A 199 27.68 16.17 -26.58
C ALA A 199 28.00 17.66 -26.68
N TYR A 200 27.31 18.52 -25.92
CA TYR A 200 27.61 19.95 -25.85
C TYR A 200 28.96 20.19 -25.18
N LEU A 201 29.22 19.57 -24.04
CA LEU A 201 30.49 19.72 -23.32
C LEU A 201 31.72 19.25 -24.10
N ARG A 202 31.57 18.24 -24.98
CA ARG A 202 32.68 17.70 -25.79
C ARG A 202 33.08 18.55 -27.00
N LYS A 203 32.29 19.56 -27.40
CA LYS A 203 32.59 20.36 -28.59
C LYS A 203 33.54 21.51 -28.24
N HIS A 204 34.66 21.60 -28.96
CA HIS A 204 35.73 22.57 -28.73
C HIS A 204 35.32 24.04 -28.91
N ASP A 205 34.33 24.33 -29.76
CA ASP A 205 33.93 25.70 -30.14
C ASP A 205 32.88 26.35 -29.21
N ASN A 206 32.47 25.66 -28.15
CA ASN A 206 31.37 26.09 -27.30
C ASN A 206 31.79 27.15 -26.27
N LYS A 207 31.98 28.41 -26.70
CA LYS A 207 32.02 29.69 -25.93
C LYS A 207 32.37 29.65 -24.42
N GLY A 208 33.30 28.82 -23.99
CA GLY A 208 33.69 28.68 -22.57
C GLY A 208 32.72 27.93 -21.64
N VAL A 209 31.74 27.17 -22.15
CA VAL A 209 30.85 26.34 -21.32
C VAL A 209 31.56 25.06 -20.91
N LYS A 210 31.89 24.92 -19.62
CA LYS A 210 32.62 23.75 -19.08
C LYS A 210 31.82 22.91 -18.10
N MET A 211 30.59 23.30 -17.79
CA MET A 211 29.75 22.65 -16.80
C MET A 211 28.35 22.39 -17.36
N SER A 212 27.73 21.31 -16.92
CA SER A 212 26.35 21.01 -17.29
C SER A 212 25.55 20.39 -16.15
N LEU A 213 24.25 20.65 -16.17
CA LEU A 213 23.24 20.01 -15.34
C LEU A 213 22.23 19.30 -16.27
N ALA A 214 22.00 18.02 -16.02
CA ALA A 214 20.92 17.28 -16.67
C ALA A 214 20.04 16.61 -15.62
N MET A 215 18.72 16.81 -15.69
CA MET A 215 17.76 16.21 -14.74
C MET A 215 16.53 15.66 -15.48
N GLY A 216 15.90 14.66 -14.89
CA GLY A 216 14.64 14.06 -15.34
C GLY A 216 13.60 14.05 -14.24
N LEU A 217 12.37 14.38 -14.60
CA LEU A 217 11.25 14.56 -13.68
C LEU A 217 10.10 13.63 -14.07
N GLN A 218 9.38 13.11 -13.08
CA GLN A 218 8.11 12.43 -13.29
C GLN A 218 7.24 12.52 -12.04
N HIS A 219 5.98 12.93 -12.18
CA HIS A 219 4.98 12.90 -11.10
C HIS A 219 3.83 12.00 -11.49
N ILE A 220 3.06 11.50 -10.52
CA ILE A 220 1.83 10.75 -10.76
C ILE A 220 0.71 11.40 -9.96
N LEU A 221 -0.18 12.12 -10.64
CA LEU A 221 -1.20 12.94 -9.99
C LEU A 221 -2.62 12.70 -10.51
N GLN A 222 -2.77 12.08 -11.68
CA GLN A 222 -4.06 11.94 -12.34
C GLN A 222 -4.29 10.49 -12.79
N PRO A 223 -5.54 10.03 -12.84
CA PRO A 223 -5.86 8.68 -13.30
C PRO A 223 -5.76 8.52 -14.83
N TRP A 224 -5.86 9.62 -15.60
CA TRP A 224 -6.00 9.56 -17.06
C TRP A 224 -4.85 8.87 -17.79
N PRO A 225 -3.57 9.10 -17.44
CA PRO A 225 -2.51 8.36 -18.10
C PRO A 225 -2.51 6.87 -17.76
N PHE A 226 -2.95 6.47 -16.57
CA PHE A 226 -3.12 5.04 -16.28
C PHE A 226 -4.16 4.39 -17.18
N ILE A 227 -5.28 5.08 -17.41
CA ILE A 227 -6.34 4.63 -18.31
C ILE A 227 -5.80 4.54 -19.75
N GLY A 228 -5.18 5.62 -20.25
CA GLY A 228 -4.66 5.67 -21.62
C GLY A 228 -3.56 4.64 -21.89
N LEU A 229 -2.62 4.48 -20.96
CA LEU A 229 -1.52 3.51 -21.08
C LEU A 229 -2.00 2.06 -20.91
N SER A 230 -3.01 1.82 -20.06
CA SER A 230 -3.72 0.52 -20.04
C SER A 230 -4.43 0.25 -21.35
N GLY A 231 -5.03 1.30 -21.94
CA GLY A 231 -5.59 1.32 -23.29
C GLY A 231 -4.63 0.89 -24.39
N ALA A 232 -3.40 1.37 -24.31
CA ALA A 232 -2.34 1.01 -25.24
C ALA A 232 -1.68 -0.36 -24.92
N GLY A 233 -2.13 -1.06 -23.88
CA GLY A 233 -1.55 -2.31 -23.42
C GLY A 233 -0.12 -2.19 -22.89
N MET A 234 0.27 -1.01 -22.41
CA MET A 234 1.61 -0.72 -21.91
C MET A 234 1.80 -1.05 -20.43
N LEU A 235 0.72 -1.02 -19.64
CA LEU A 235 0.77 -1.26 -18.20
C LEU A 235 0.56 -2.73 -17.83
N GLY A 236 1.38 -3.22 -16.90
CA GLY A 236 1.29 -4.57 -16.35
C GLY A 236 0.27 -4.65 -15.21
N ARG A 237 -0.57 -5.68 -15.23
CA ARG A 237 -1.71 -5.86 -14.30
C ARG A 237 -1.30 -6.05 -12.84
N GLY A 238 -0.15 -6.70 -12.61
CA GLY A 238 0.41 -6.91 -11.28
C GLY A 238 1.00 -5.64 -10.66
N GLY A 239 0.98 -4.51 -11.36
CA GLY A 239 1.46 -3.25 -10.83
C GLY A 239 2.98 -3.23 -10.59
N ARG A 240 3.74 -4.01 -11.37
CA ARG A 240 5.21 -4.12 -11.29
C ARG A 240 5.84 -4.18 -12.66
N CYS A 241 7.10 -3.74 -12.74
CA CYS A 241 7.96 -4.01 -13.88
C CYS A 241 8.62 -5.39 -13.66
N LYS A 242 8.07 -6.46 -14.23
CA LYS A 242 8.62 -7.82 -14.12
C LYS A 242 9.68 -8.09 -15.19
N THR A 243 10.67 -7.21 -15.25
CA THR A 243 11.66 -7.19 -16.32
C THR A 243 12.37 -8.55 -16.46
N PHE A 244 12.41 -9.05 -17.69
CA PHE A 244 12.99 -10.35 -18.10
C PHE A 244 12.28 -11.60 -17.60
N ASP A 245 11.22 -11.48 -16.79
CA ASP A 245 10.49 -12.62 -16.25
C ASP A 245 9.50 -13.21 -17.28
N GLN A 246 9.24 -14.51 -17.20
CA GLN A 246 8.27 -15.21 -18.05
C GLN A 246 6.86 -14.63 -17.93
N SER A 247 6.51 -14.01 -16.79
CA SER A 247 5.23 -13.37 -16.52
C SER A 247 5.19 -11.86 -16.83
N ALA A 248 6.21 -11.34 -17.51
CA ALA A 248 6.29 -9.95 -17.95
C ALA A 248 5.13 -9.58 -18.89
N ASN A 249 4.33 -8.59 -18.51
CA ASN A 249 3.08 -8.24 -19.19
C ASN A 249 2.83 -6.73 -19.34
N GLY A 250 3.88 -5.91 -19.18
CA GLY A 250 3.80 -4.45 -19.18
C GLY A 250 4.67 -3.84 -18.09
N TYR A 251 4.90 -2.54 -18.17
CA TYR A 251 5.59 -1.81 -17.11
C TYR A 251 4.59 -1.32 -16.06
N ASN A 252 5.07 -0.88 -14.90
CA ASN A 252 4.26 -0.07 -14.01
C ASN A 252 4.89 1.30 -13.78
N ARG A 253 4.06 2.33 -13.61
CA ARG A 253 4.52 3.72 -13.51
C ARG A 253 5.26 3.97 -12.20
N GLY A 254 6.25 4.85 -12.24
CA GLY A 254 6.93 5.36 -11.06
C GLY A 254 7.09 6.87 -11.14
N GLU A 255 7.34 7.52 -10.02
CA GLU A 255 7.52 8.98 -9.94
C GLU A 255 8.83 9.33 -9.22
N GLY A 256 9.35 10.54 -9.43
CA GLY A 256 10.55 11.03 -8.80
C GLY A 256 11.33 12.03 -9.65
N CYS A 257 12.48 12.43 -9.13
CA CYS A 257 13.40 13.32 -9.82
C CYS A 257 14.83 12.86 -9.60
N GLY A 258 15.66 12.92 -10.64
CA GLY A 258 17.09 12.66 -10.53
C GLY A 258 17.88 13.33 -11.63
N GLY A 259 19.19 13.47 -11.41
CA GLY A 259 20.06 14.13 -12.35
C GLY A 259 21.53 14.09 -11.97
N LEU A 260 22.35 14.67 -12.84
CA LEU A 260 23.80 14.68 -12.71
C LEU A 260 24.41 16.02 -13.09
N PHE A 261 25.54 16.31 -12.46
CA PHE A 261 26.36 17.48 -12.75
C PHE A 261 27.68 17.02 -13.37
N CYS A 262 28.00 17.57 -14.54
CA CYS A 262 29.24 17.27 -15.24
C CYS A 262 30.16 18.48 -15.35
N LYS A 263 31.47 18.20 -15.40
CA LYS A 263 32.52 19.18 -15.71
C LYS A 263 33.42 18.64 -16.81
N VAL A 264 33.89 19.51 -17.69
CA VAL A 264 35.03 19.25 -18.60
C VAL A 264 36.29 19.73 -17.93
N SER A 265 37.24 18.82 -17.75
CA SER A 265 38.56 19.16 -17.19
C SER A 265 39.55 18.03 -17.44
N ASP A 266 40.81 18.39 -17.61
CA ASP A 266 41.95 17.49 -17.60
C ASP A 266 42.77 17.61 -16.31
N GLU A 267 42.34 18.47 -15.38
CA GLU A 267 43.00 18.68 -14.09
C GLU A 267 42.92 17.43 -13.22
N MET A 268 44.06 17.01 -12.67
CA MET A 268 44.13 15.80 -11.85
C MET A 268 43.22 15.86 -10.62
N SER A 269 43.05 17.03 -10.01
CA SER A 269 42.14 17.23 -8.88
C SER A 269 40.69 16.88 -9.25
N VAL A 270 40.20 17.38 -10.39
CA VAL A 270 38.86 17.09 -10.89
C VAL A 270 38.71 15.61 -11.24
N VAL A 271 39.72 15.05 -11.92
CA VAL A 271 39.83 13.63 -12.24
C VAL A 271 39.77 12.79 -10.96
N GLN A 272 40.45 13.17 -9.89
CA GLN A 272 40.43 12.43 -8.62
C GLN A 272 39.15 12.61 -7.83
N GLU A 273 38.42 13.72 -7.98
CA GLU A 273 37.17 13.99 -7.27
C GLU A 273 35.94 13.39 -7.95
N ARG A 274 35.94 13.25 -9.28
CA ARG A 274 34.79 12.74 -10.07
C ARG A 274 34.25 11.41 -9.54
N LEU A 275 32.95 11.18 -9.72
CA LEU A 275 32.36 9.84 -9.54
C LEU A 275 32.80 8.90 -10.66
N VAL A 276 32.55 9.29 -11.92
CA VAL A 276 32.87 8.51 -13.12
C VAL A 276 33.24 9.45 -14.28
N GLY A 277 33.95 8.92 -15.28
CA GLY A 277 34.06 9.54 -16.59
C GLY A 277 32.83 9.21 -17.44
N TYR A 278 32.31 10.20 -18.16
CA TYR A 278 31.27 10.02 -19.17
C TYR A 278 31.97 9.94 -20.53
N LEU A 279 32.02 8.74 -21.11
CA LEU A 279 32.91 8.45 -22.25
C LEU A 279 32.22 8.53 -23.60
N GLY A 280 30.96 8.11 -23.68
CA GLY A 280 30.24 8.00 -24.94
C GLY A 280 28.76 8.15 -24.72
N SER A 281 28.11 8.79 -25.68
CA SER A 281 26.67 8.90 -25.75
C SER A 281 26.21 8.88 -27.20
N TYR A 282 25.04 8.30 -27.46
CA TYR A 282 24.45 8.26 -28.80
C TYR A 282 22.93 8.29 -28.72
N VAL A 283 22.31 8.96 -29.69
CA VAL A 283 20.84 9.05 -29.83
C VAL A 283 20.49 8.75 -31.27
N ASN A 284 19.49 7.92 -31.51
CA ASN A 284 18.95 7.67 -32.84
C ASN A 284 17.42 7.52 -32.82
N GLN A 285 16.86 7.09 -33.94
CA GLN A 285 15.43 6.87 -34.13
C GLN A 285 15.16 5.48 -34.71
N ASP A 286 14.08 4.86 -34.26
CA ASP A 286 13.57 3.59 -34.79
C ASP A 286 13.17 3.73 -36.27
N GLY A 287 12.69 4.92 -36.67
CA GLY A 287 12.18 5.15 -38.01
C GLY A 287 10.87 4.38 -38.24
N ARG A 288 10.71 3.75 -39.40
CA ARG A 288 9.53 2.94 -39.69
C ARG A 288 9.67 1.55 -39.06
N SER A 289 8.86 1.25 -38.05
CA SER A 289 8.70 -0.08 -37.44
C SER A 289 7.28 -0.62 -37.66
N ALA A 290 6.89 -1.70 -36.96
CA ALA A 290 5.59 -2.36 -37.15
C ALA A 290 4.39 -1.50 -36.73
N SER A 291 4.58 -0.59 -35.77
CA SER A 291 3.63 0.43 -35.34
C SER A 291 4.42 1.61 -34.77
N LEU A 292 3.78 2.77 -34.54
CA LEU A 292 4.46 3.93 -33.95
C LEU A 292 5.18 3.61 -32.63
N THR A 293 4.65 2.66 -31.85
CA THR A 293 5.15 2.29 -30.53
C THR A 293 5.94 0.98 -30.50
N ALA A 294 6.08 0.29 -31.64
CA ALA A 294 6.83 -0.95 -31.72
C ALA A 294 8.34 -0.65 -31.80
N PRO A 295 9.16 -1.24 -30.92
CA PRO A 295 10.60 -1.01 -30.91
C PRO A 295 11.30 -1.61 -32.14
N ASN A 296 12.45 -1.06 -32.53
CA ASN A 296 13.28 -1.58 -33.63
C ASN A 296 14.64 -2.12 -33.13
N GLY A 297 14.80 -3.45 -33.13
CA GLY A 297 16.04 -4.11 -32.69
C GLY A 297 17.32 -3.65 -33.41
N PRO A 298 17.36 -3.56 -34.76
CA PRO A 298 18.50 -2.96 -35.46
C PRO A 298 18.86 -1.54 -35.01
N SER A 299 17.88 -0.66 -34.81
CA SER A 299 18.10 0.69 -34.29
C SER A 299 18.64 0.68 -32.86
N GLN A 300 18.16 -0.20 -31.99
CA GLN A 300 18.72 -0.41 -30.66
C GLN A 300 20.19 -0.87 -30.73
N GLN A 301 20.54 -1.80 -31.63
CA GLN A 301 21.93 -2.20 -31.80
C GLN A 301 22.82 -1.05 -32.31
N LEU A 302 22.30 -0.21 -33.21
CA LEU A 302 23.02 0.95 -33.73
C LEU A 302 23.30 1.98 -32.65
N VAL A 303 22.33 2.29 -31.78
CA VAL A 303 22.55 3.25 -30.68
C VAL A 303 23.58 2.70 -29.69
N VAL A 304 23.56 1.40 -29.41
CA VAL A 304 24.56 0.78 -28.54
C VAL A 304 25.96 0.88 -29.15
N ARG A 305 26.13 0.45 -30.41
CA ARG A 305 27.41 0.52 -31.12
C ARG A 305 27.91 1.95 -31.30
N GLY A 306 27.01 2.90 -31.55
CA GLY A 306 27.36 4.31 -31.73
C GLY A 306 27.96 4.92 -30.47
N SER A 307 27.39 4.63 -29.29
CA SER A 307 27.91 5.11 -28.01
C SER A 307 29.26 4.47 -27.67
N LEU A 308 29.40 3.15 -27.85
CA LEU A 308 30.67 2.45 -27.66
C LEU A 308 31.77 2.97 -28.60
N SER A 309 31.42 3.26 -29.86
CA SER A 309 32.33 3.85 -30.83
C SER A 309 32.76 5.26 -30.43
N GLN A 310 31.86 6.08 -29.87
CA GLN A 310 32.21 7.42 -29.38
C GLN A 310 33.08 7.37 -28.12
N ALA A 311 32.88 6.35 -27.28
CA ALA A 311 33.68 6.07 -26.10
C ALA A 311 35.05 5.42 -26.42
N GLU A 312 35.26 4.98 -27.67
CA GLU A 312 36.46 4.25 -28.10
C GLU A 312 36.71 2.97 -27.27
N ILE A 313 35.63 2.28 -26.88
CA ILE A 313 35.69 1.03 -26.11
C ILE A 313 35.14 -0.15 -26.90
N SER A 314 35.77 -1.30 -26.70
CA SER A 314 35.31 -2.56 -27.30
C SER A 314 34.14 -3.14 -26.47
N PRO A 315 33.11 -3.76 -27.09
CA PRO A 315 31.96 -4.29 -26.35
C PRO A 315 32.32 -5.28 -25.23
N ASP A 316 33.37 -6.07 -25.40
CA ASP A 316 33.85 -7.06 -24.41
C ASP A 316 34.37 -6.42 -23.12
N TRP A 317 34.71 -5.13 -23.14
CA TRP A 317 35.17 -4.38 -21.96
C TRP A 317 34.02 -3.88 -21.08
N VAL A 318 32.77 -3.89 -21.57
CA VAL A 318 31.61 -3.46 -20.80
C VAL A 318 31.26 -4.51 -19.76
N SER A 319 31.38 -4.16 -18.49
CA SER A 319 31.28 -5.06 -17.35
C SER A 319 29.87 -5.24 -16.81
N ALA A 320 28.95 -4.34 -17.15
CA ALA A 320 27.52 -4.43 -16.85
C ALA A 320 26.71 -3.55 -17.80
N THR A 321 25.45 -3.89 -18.01
CA THR A 321 24.51 -3.05 -18.77
C THR A 321 23.21 -2.85 -17.99
N GLU A 322 22.82 -1.59 -17.86
CA GLU A 322 21.54 -1.17 -17.31
C GLU A 322 20.58 -0.94 -18.47
N ASN A 323 19.69 -1.89 -18.64
CA ASN A 323 18.76 -1.97 -19.75
C ASN A 323 17.53 -1.09 -19.53
N HIS A 324 16.88 -0.75 -20.63
CA HIS A 324 15.58 -0.09 -20.58
C HIS A 324 14.56 -0.97 -19.86
N GLY A 325 14.46 -2.25 -20.21
CA GLY A 325 13.89 -3.32 -19.37
C GLY A 325 12.52 -2.99 -18.80
N THR A 326 11.51 -2.82 -19.66
CA THR A 326 10.18 -2.39 -19.23
C THR A 326 9.33 -3.53 -18.65
N GLY A 327 9.72 -4.79 -18.81
CA GLY A 327 8.86 -5.91 -18.42
C GLY A 327 7.72 -6.12 -19.41
N THR A 328 7.93 -5.75 -20.67
CA THR A 328 6.95 -5.95 -21.74
C THR A 328 7.25 -7.24 -22.51
N ALA A 329 6.21 -7.98 -22.87
CA ALA A 329 6.34 -9.26 -23.57
C ALA A 329 7.10 -9.16 -24.92
N LEU A 330 7.06 -7.99 -25.58
CA LEU A 330 7.75 -7.74 -26.85
C LEU A 330 9.08 -6.99 -26.68
N GLY A 331 9.14 -5.99 -25.79
CA GLY A 331 10.30 -5.13 -25.66
C GLY A 331 11.51 -5.82 -25.04
N ASP A 332 11.30 -6.60 -23.97
CA ASP A 332 12.38 -7.28 -23.26
C ASP A 332 13.13 -8.30 -24.16
N PRO A 333 12.44 -9.14 -24.97
CA PRO A 333 13.12 -9.99 -25.95
C PRO A 333 13.94 -9.23 -27.00
N ILE A 334 13.41 -8.11 -27.50
CA ILE A 334 14.10 -7.30 -28.53
C ILE A 334 15.36 -6.66 -27.94
N GLU A 335 15.27 -6.09 -26.74
CA GLU A 335 16.44 -5.51 -26.07
C GLU A 335 17.47 -6.60 -25.71
N THR A 336 17.04 -7.76 -25.23
CA THR A 336 17.93 -8.89 -24.95
C THR A 336 18.64 -9.36 -26.23
N GLY A 337 17.94 -9.43 -27.35
CA GLY A 337 18.51 -9.73 -28.66
C GLY A 337 19.56 -8.69 -29.10
N THR A 338 19.33 -7.41 -28.80
CA THR A 338 20.30 -6.33 -29.01
C THR A 338 21.56 -6.55 -28.18
N ILE A 339 21.42 -6.83 -26.88
CA ILE A 339 22.56 -7.09 -25.99
C ILE A 339 23.37 -8.28 -26.50
N ARG A 340 22.72 -9.39 -26.85
CA ARG A 340 23.38 -10.57 -27.43
C ARG A 340 24.14 -10.26 -28.72
N SER A 341 23.56 -9.44 -29.60
CA SER A 341 24.18 -9.07 -30.88
C SER A 341 25.43 -8.21 -30.72
N VAL A 342 25.39 -7.23 -29.81
CA VAL A 342 26.48 -6.26 -29.64
C VAL A 342 27.61 -6.83 -28.77
N PHE A 343 27.28 -7.56 -27.73
CA PHE A 343 28.24 -7.98 -26.70
C PHE A 343 28.76 -9.42 -26.86
N ARG A 344 28.48 -10.07 -28.00
CA ARG A 344 28.61 -11.54 -28.18
C ARG A 344 29.95 -12.16 -27.78
N ARG A 345 31.06 -11.47 -28.05
CA ARG A 345 32.42 -12.01 -27.87
C ARG A 345 32.93 -11.63 -26.49
N ARG A 346 32.82 -12.51 -25.49
CA ARG A 346 33.36 -12.26 -24.15
C ARG A 346 33.58 -13.55 -23.37
N ASP A 347 34.52 -13.52 -22.43
CA ASP A 347 34.88 -14.66 -21.57
C ASP A 347 34.15 -14.64 -20.22
N VAL A 348 33.74 -13.46 -19.75
CA VAL A 348 33.03 -13.26 -18.48
C VAL A 348 31.57 -12.94 -18.76
N PRO A 349 30.61 -13.57 -18.04
CA PRO A 349 29.20 -13.25 -18.15
C PRO A 349 28.90 -11.77 -17.96
N LEU A 350 28.04 -11.20 -18.81
CA LEU A 350 27.56 -9.83 -18.68
C LEU A 350 26.37 -9.76 -17.71
N PRO A 351 26.47 -9.06 -16.57
CA PRO A 351 25.33 -8.70 -15.76
C PRO A 351 24.38 -7.76 -16.53
N VAL A 352 23.11 -8.14 -16.58
CA VAL A 352 22.03 -7.39 -17.20
C VAL A 352 20.99 -7.03 -16.13
N THR A 353 20.74 -5.73 -15.98
CA THR A 353 19.92 -5.17 -14.90
C THR A 353 18.91 -4.14 -15.43
N SER A 354 17.84 -3.88 -14.68
CA SER A 354 17.01 -2.68 -14.81
C SER A 354 16.58 -2.12 -13.45
N GLY A 355 16.68 -0.82 -13.25
CA GLY A 355 16.22 -0.08 -12.06
C GLY A 355 14.70 0.01 -11.98
N LYS A 356 14.00 -0.17 -13.12
CA LYS A 356 12.54 -0.13 -13.19
C LYS A 356 11.87 -1.18 -12.31
N THR A 357 12.55 -2.30 -12.05
CA THR A 357 12.04 -3.35 -11.15
C THR A 357 11.94 -2.88 -9.69
N HIS A 358 12.61 -1.78 -9.31
CA HIS A 358 12.59 -1.26 -7.93
C HIS A 358 11.67 -0.06 -7.81
N MET A 359 11.78 0.89 -8.75
CA MET A 359 11.20 2.23 -8.64
C MET A 359 10.00 2.44 -9.58
N GLY A 360 9.67 1.47 -10.41
CA GLY A 360 8.76 1.66 -11.54
C GLY A 360 9.40 2.42 -12.70
N HIS A 361 8.62 2.60 -13.75
CA HIS A 361 9.03 3.36 -14.93
C HIS A 361 8.75 4.85 -14.72
N LEU A 362 9.80 5.61 -14.43
CA LEU A 362 9.73 7.07 -14.24
C LEU A 362 9.55 7.87 -15.55
N GLU A 363 8.99 7.28 -16.62
CA GLU A 363 8.76 7.94 -17.92
C GLU A 363 9.90 8.89 -18.33
N ALA A 364 9.70 10.22 -18.29
CA ALA A 364 10.74 11.20 -18.63
C ALA A 364 12.00 11.08 -17.76
N GLY A 365 11.85 10.74 -16.48
CA GLY A 365 12.90 10.50 -15.50
C GLY A 365 13.51 9.10 -15.54
N ALA A 366 13.05 8.19 -16.40
CA ALA A 366 13.52 6.79 -16.41
C ALA A 366 15.00 6.64 -16.77
N GLY A 367 15.52 7.51 -17.63
CA GLY A 367 16.96 7.58 -17.95
C GLY A 367 17.82 7.99 -16.75
N ALA A 368 17.33 8.89 -15.91
CA ALA A 368 18.03 9.31 -14.69
C ALA A 368 18.19 8.13 -13.71
N VAL A 369 17.16 7.31 -13.52
CA VAL A 369 17.24 6.07 -12.72
C VAL A 369 18.35 5.16 -13.24
N GLY A 370 18.34 4.88 -14.55
CA GLY A 370 19.33 3.99 -15.17
C GLY A 370 20.77 4.52 -15.08
N ILE A 371 20.99 5.82 -15.35
CA ILE A 371 22.33 6.42 -15.25
C ILE A 371 22.83 6.39 -13.81
N LEU A 372 22.03 6.81 -12.83
CA LEU A 372 22.46 6.87 -11.45
C LEU A 372 22.75 5.48 -10.89
N LYS A 373 21.90 4.48 -11.19
CA LYS A 373 22.16 3.08 -10.86
C LYS A 373 23.45 2.54 -11.50
N THR A 374 23.72 2.91 -12.75
CA THR A 374 24.96 2.55 -13.46
C THR A 374 26.18 3.17 -12.78
N ILE A 375 26.11 4.45 -12.41
CA ILE A 375 27.16 5.16 -11.68
C ILE A 375 27.41 4.50 -10.32
N CYS A 376 26.36 4.23 -9.55
CA CYS A 376 26.49 3.54 -8.26
C CYS A 376 27.13 2.16 -8.43
N SER A 377 26.75 1.41 -9.48
CA SER A 377 27.32 0.10 -9.77
C SER A 377 28.83 0.16 -10.06
N LEU A 378 29.27 1.20 -10.78
CA LEU A 378 30.69 1.46 -11.03
C LEU A 378 31.44 1.89 -9.77
N VAL A 379 30.87 2.84 -9.01
CA VAL A 379 31.45 3.36 -7.76
C VAL A 379 31.60 2.26 -6.72
N HIS A 380 30.62 1.36 -6.60
CA HIS A 380 30.68 0.26 -5.63
C HIS A 380 31.29 -1.02 -6.20
N ALA A 381 31.63 -1.04 -7.50
CA ALA A 381 32.11 -2.21 -8.23
C ALA A 381 31.23 -3.46 -8.00
N ALA A 382 29.91 -3.27 -8.05
CA ALA A 382 28.93 -4.33 -7.87
C ALA A 382 27.67 -4.02 -8.69
N VAL A 383 26.88 -5.04 -9.03
CA VAL A 383 25.62 -4.91 -9.76
C VAL A 383 24.50 -5.43 -8.87
N PRO A 384 23.46 -4.63 -8.60
CA PRO A 384 22.34 -5.08 -7.80
C PRO A 384 21.42 -6.01 -8.60
N PRO A 385 20.64 -6.82 -7.91
CA PRO A 385 19.66 -7.72 -8.53
C PRO A 385 18.50 -7.02 -9.24
N ASN A 386 17.78 -7.74 -10.10
CA ASN A 386 16.47 -7.39 -10.64
C ASN A 386 15.37 -7.91 -9.71
N CYS A 387 14.44 -7.05 -9.32
CA CYS A 387 13.26 -7.48 -8.56
C CYS A 387 12.30 -8.22 -9.49
N HIS A 388 11.49 -9.11 -8.92
CA HIS A 388 10.39 -9.83 -9.60
C HIS A 388 10.81 -10.83 -10.68
N LEU A 389 12.10 -11.00 -10.95
CA LEU A 389 12.61 -12.07 -11.80
C LEU A 389 12.63 -13.39 -11.02
N ARG A 390 11.67 -14.28 -11.32
CA ARG A 390 11.54 -15.63 -10.74
C ARG A 390 11.92 -16.69 -11.75
N GLN A 391 11.45 -16.55 -12.98
CA GLN A 391 11.72 -17.45 -14.08
C GLN A 391 12.05 -16.60 -15.32
N PRO A 392 13.24 -16.74 -15.91
CA PRO A 392 13.57 -16.03 -17.15
C PRO A 392 12.56 -16.36 -18.25
N ASN A 393 12.18 -15.33 -19.01
CA ASN A 393 11.34 -15.50 -20.20
C ASN A 393 12.09 -16.31 -21.27
N ALA A 394 11.46 -17.34 -21.83
CA ALA A 394 12.05 -18.19 -22.87
C ALA A 394 12.49 -17.39 -24.13
N HIS A 395 11.84 -16.26 -24.40
CA HIS A 395 12.24 -15.36 -25.49
C HIS A 395 13.39 -14.40 -25.12
N CYS A 396 13.79 -14.35 -23.85
CA CYS A 396 14.93 -13.60 -23.32
C CYS A 396 16.13 -14.51 -22.98
N GLU A 397 16.19 -15.73 -23.52
CA GLU A 397 17.27 -16.67 -23.21
C GLU A 397 18.63 -16.24 -23.76
N PHE A 398 19.66 -16.48 -22.96
CA PHE A 398 21.05 -16.24 -23.32
C PHE A 398 21.74 -17.45 -23.97
N ASP A 399 20.99 -18.38 -24.56
CA ASP A 399 21.58 -19.55 -25.22
C ASP A 399 22.68 -19.15 -26.23
N GLY A 400 23.89 -19.66 -26.00
CA GLY A 400 25.09 -19.33 -26.78
C GLY A 400 25.72 -17.95 -26.51
N PHE A 401 25.31 -17.25 -25.45
CA PHE A 401 25.84 -15.97 -25.01
C PHE A 401 26.07 -15.95 -23.48
N PRO A 402 27.27 -15.59 -22.99
CA PRO A 402 27.52 -15.49 -21.56
C PRO A 402 26.89 -14.19 -21.02
N GLY A 403 25.60 -14.23 -20.69
CA GLY A 403 24.85 -13.18 -20.02
C GLY A 403 24.19 -13.70 -18.75
N VAL A 404 24.00 -12.84 -17.75
CA VAL A 404 23.31 -13.19 -16.50
C VAL A 404 22.34 -12.08 -16.12
N PHE A 405 21.07 -12.44 -15.93
CA PHE A 405 20.12 -11.56 -15.26
C PHE A 405 20.37 -11.65 -13.77
N THR A 406 20.65 -10.51 -13.13
CA THR A 406 21.04 -10.51 -11.72
C THR A 406 19.83 -10.82 -10.83
N THR A 407 19.94 -11.81 -9.95
CA THR A 407 18.95 -12.15 -8.92
C THR A 407 19.47 -11.95 -7.50
N GLU A 408 20.78 -11.75 -7.37
CA GLU A 408 21.48 -11.29 -6.18
C GLU A 408 22.50 -10.19 -6.53
N VAL A 409 23.16 -9.60 -5.52
CA VAL A 409 24.24 -8.63 -5.74
C VAL A 409 25.46 -9.37 -6.27
N LEU A 410 25.98 -8.95 -7.43
CA LEU A 410 27.17 -9.52 -8.04
C LEU A 410 28.34 -8.54 -7.97
N ASP A 411 29.50 -9.00 -7.53
CA ASP A 411 30.72 -8.22 -7.60
C ASP A 411 31.20 -8.08 -9.05
N LEU A 412 31.66 -6.88 -9.42
CA LEU A 412 32.29 -6.66 -10.72
C LEU A 412 33.77 -7.06 -10.65
N PRO A 413 34.30 -7.78 -11.67
CA PRO A 413 35.53 -8.57 -11.55
C PRO A 413 36.86 -7.79 -11.55
N ARG A 414 36.83 -6.47 -11.64
CA ARG A 414 37.97 -5.57 -11.89
C ARG A 414 37.84 -4.29 -11.06
N GLU A 415 38.96 -3.65 -10.78
CA GLU A 415 39.00 -2.37 -10.07
C GLU A 415 38.44 -1.22 -10.92
N TYR A 416 38.76 -1.21 -12.22
CA TYR A 416 38.28 -0.26 -13.21
C TYR A 416 37.30 -0.93 -14.17
N GLN A 417 36.17 -0.27 -14.41
CA GLN A 417 35.01 -0.88 -15.06
C GLN A 417 34.35 0.07 -16.05
N TYR A 418 33.73 -0.52 -17.07
CA TYR A 418 32.86 0.17 -18.01
C TYR A 418 31.43 -0.33 -17.84
N ALA A 419 30.46 0.57 -17.84
CA ALA A 419 29.06 0.21 -17.83
C ALA A 419 28.25 1.25 -18.59
N GLY A 420 27.11 0.83 -19.12
CA GLY A 420 26.24 1.73 -19.89
C GLY A 420 24.77 1.55 -19.57
N ALA A 421 24.02 2.62 -19.81
CA ALA A 421 22.58 2.68 -19.60
C ALA A 421 21.84 2.89 -20.93
N ASN A 422 20.75 2.16 -21.14
CA ASN A 422 19.86 2.28 -22.29
C ASN A 422 18.57 3.04 -21.92
N GLY A 423 18.03 3.80 -22.86
CA GLY A 423 16.73 4.47 -22.73
C GLY A 423 16.02 4.56 -24.06
N PHE A 424 14.83 3.96 -24.16
CA PHE A 424 14.06 3.87 -25.40
C PHE A 424 12.71 4.54 -25.21
N GLY A 425 12.44 5.62 -25.95
CA GLY A 425 11.16 6.30 -25.96
C GLY A 425 10.15 5.52 -26.78
N PHE A 426 8.88 5.45 -26.33
CA PHE A 426 7.85 4.76 -27.10
C PHE A 426 7.63 5.38 -28.49
N GLY A 427 8.01 6.65 -28.71
CA GLY A 427 7.99 7.30 -30.02
C GLY A 427 9.19 6.98 -30.92
N GLY A 428 10.01 6.00 -30.54
CA GLY A 428 11.14 5.49 -31.33
C GLY A 428 12.48 6.18 -31.10
N THR A 429 12.55 7.23 -30.29
CA THR A 429 13.85 7.85 -29.96
C THR A 429 14.62 6.95 -28.99
N ASN A 430 15.77 6.43 -29.42
CA ASN A 430 16.63 5.61 -28.57
C ASN A 430 17.84 6.39 -28.11
N SER A 431 18.33 6.08 -26.92
CA SER A 431 19.47 6.74 -26.30
C SER A 431 20.33 5.73 -25.53
N ARG A 432 21.65 5.94 -25.55
CA ARG A 432 22.62 5.23 -24.71
C ARG A 432 23.67 6.18 -24.15
N ALA A 433 24.12 5.90 -22.93
CA ALA A 433 25.28 6.52 -22.28
C ALA A 433 26.24 5.45 -21.76
N ASP A 434 27.55 5.63 -21.94
CA ASP A 434 28.62 4.74 -21.46
C ASP A 434 29.60 5.50 -20.55
N PHE A 435 29.92 4.87 -19.41
CA PHE A 435 30.71 5.45 -18.32
C PHE A 435 31.92 4.59 -17.98
N PHE A 436 32.94 5.22 -17.39
CA PHE A 436 34.12 4.56 -16.84
C PHE A 436 34.36 5.00 -15.39
N GLY A 437 34.42 4.03 -14.49
CA GLY A 437 34.58 4.26 -13.07
C GLY A 437 35.52 3.25 -12.43
N HIS A 438 35.82 3.48 -11.15
CA HIS A 438 36.58 2.56 -10.32
C HIS A 438 35.88 2.41 -8.97
N ARG A 439 36.20 1.29 -8.31
CA ARG A 439 35.70 1.04 -6.95
C ARG A 439 36.14 2.17 -6.01
N ARG A 440 35.20 2.64 -5.21
CA ARG A 440 35.41 3.56 -4.08
C ARG A 440 34.74 3.01 -2.84
N ASP A 441 35.38 3.20 -1.70
CA ASP A 441 34.76 2.86 -0.41
C ASP A 441 33.59 3.80 -0.07
N ASN A 442 33.59 5.02 -0.63
CA ASN A 442 32.54 6.00 -0.43
C ASN A 442 32.32 6.84 -1.71
N ALA A 443 31.06 7.13 -2.03
CA ALA A 443 30.71 8.01 -3.15
C ALA A 443 31.09 9.47 -2.89
N TYR A 444 31.11 9.90 -1.61
CA TYR A 444 31.36 11.28 -1.23
C TYR A 444 32.76 11.54 -0.70
N THR A 445 33.31 12.69 -1.07
CA THR A 445 34.57 13.21 -0.56
C THR A 445 34.44 13.60 0.93
N PRO A 446 35.56 13.76 1.66
CA PRO A 446 35.52 14.22 3.05
C PRO A 446 34.75 15.54 3.25
N SER A 447 34.93 16.52 2.36
CA SER A 447 34.24 17.81 2.43
C SER A 447 32.74 17.68 2.17
N GLN A 448 32.34 16.84 1.21
CA GLN A 448 30.93 16.53 0.97
C GLN A 448 30.29 15.88 2.21
N ARG A 449 30.97 14.95 2.88
CA ARG A 449 30.45 14.33 4.11
C ARG A 449 30.25 15.32 5.25
N GLU A 450 31.13 16.30 5.39
CA GLU A 450 30.97 17.37 6.38
C GLU A 450 29.70 18.20 6.10
N LEU A 451 29.44 18.54 4.83
CA LEU A 451 28.21 19.24 4.42
C LEU A 451 26.94 18.42 4.73
N LEU A 452 27.01 17.10 4.55
CA LEU A 452 25.88 16.21 4.78
C LEU A 452 25.68 15.82 6.26
N THR A 453 26.61 16.19 7.14
CA THR A 453 26.50 15.90 8.56
C THR A 453 25.46 16.85 9.20
N PRO A 454 24.42 16.33 9.88
CA PRO A 454 23.41 17.18 10.49
C PRO A 454 24.03 18.18 11.48
N LYS A 455 23.83 19.48 11.24
CA LYS A 455 24.23 20.53 12.18
C LYS A 455 23.06 20.78 13.13
N VAL A 456 23.30 20.74 14.43
CA VAL A 456 22.29 21.07 15.45
C VAL A 456 22.00 22.58 15.38
N VAL A 457 20.76 22.97 15.06
CA VAL A 457 20.34 24.38 15.02
C VAL A 457 18.98 24.54 15.72
N GLY A 458 18.95 25.21 16.88
CA GLY A 458 17.73 25.65 17.57
C GLY A 458 16.87 24.54 18.22
N GLU A 459 15.79 24.92 18.91
CA GLU A 459 14.83 24.01 19.59
C GLU A 459 14.05 23.06 18.65
N HIS A 460 14.34 23.08 17.35
CA HIS A 460 13.90 22.04 16.44
C HIS A 460 14.92 20.89 16.45
N ARG A 461 14.46 19.75 16.95
CA ARG A 461 15.23 18.51 17.08
C ARG A 461 16.15 18.30 15.87
N PRO A 462 17.39 17.83 16.08
CA PRO A 462 18.24 17.42 14.97
C PRO A 462 17.48 16.39 14.13
N MET A 463 17.42 16.60 12.81
CA MET A 463 17.18 15.47 11.91
C MET A 463 18.23 14.43 12.29
N GLN A 464 17.77 13.28 12.79
CA GLN A 464 18.63 12.15 13.10
C GLN A 464 19.60 11.90 11.94
N PRO A 465 20.80 11.33 12.18
CA PRO A 465 21.74 11.00 11.11
C PRO A 465 20.99 10.35 9.93
N LEU A 466 21.08 10.98 8.75
CA LEU A 466 20.34 10.60 7.54
C LEU A 466 20.67 9.18 7.04
N VAL A 467 21.60 8.45 7.65
CA VAL A 467 21.77 7.02 7.40
C VAL A 467 22.04 6.37 8.76
N PRO A 468 21.06 5.69 9.39
CA PRO A 468 21.42 4.77 10.46
C PRO A 468 22.41 3.76 9.88
N LYS A 469 23.52 3.48 10.57
CA LYS A 469 24.58 2.58 10.09
C LYS A 469 23.94 1.24 9.71
N ILE A 470 23.67 1.02 8.43
CA ILE A 470 22.80 -0.07 7.95
C ILE A 470 23.38 -1.43 8.31
N GLY A 471 24.71 -1.55 8.35
CA GLY A 471 25.41 -2.74 8.85
C GLY A 471 25.25 -2.99 10.35
N GLN A 472 24.60 -2.10 11.09
CA GLN A 472 24.32 -2.18 12.53
C GLN A 472 22.81 -2.15 12.83
N LEU A 473 21.96 -2.05 11.81
CA LEU A 473 20.52 -2.16 11.95
C LEU A 473 20.07 -3.56 11.56
N ASP A 474 19.33 -4.21 12.45
CA ASP A 474 18.75 -5.52 12.16
C ASP A 474 17.45 -5.40 11.33
N TRP A 475 16.63 -4.35 11.55
CA TRP A 475 15.33 -4.12 10.88
C TRP A 475 14.87 -2.65 10.96
N VAL A 476 14.04 -2.18 10.01
CA VAL A 476 13.19 -0.98 10.13
C VAL A 476 11.75 -1.40 9.85
N THR A 477 10.89 -1.31 10.87
CA THR A 477 9.56 -1.95 10.84
C THR A 477 8.44 -0.98 11.18
N VAL A 478 7.27 -1.25 10.63
CA VAL A 478 5.97 -0.70 11.07
C VAL A 478 5.05 -1.83 11.53
N PRO A 479 3.98 -1.52 12.28
CA PRO A 479 3.01 -2.53 12.67
C PRO A 479 2.16 -2.99 11.48
N CYS A 480 2.03 -4.30 11.29
CA CYS A 480 1.03 -4.88 10.39
C CYS A 480 -0.39 -4.57 10.89
N ALA A 481 -1.28 -4.03 10.06
CA ALA A 481 -2.62 -3.64 10.49
C ALA A 481 -3.50 -4.80 11.01
N ARG A 482 -3.18 -6.05 10.64
CA ARG A 482 -3.94 -7.26 11.02
C ARG A 482 -3.38 -8.01 12.21
N CYS A 483 -2.08 -8.30 12.24
CA CYS A 483 -1.47 -9.04 13.35
C CYS A 483 -0.76 -8.16 14.38
N LEU A 484 -0.58 -6.87 14.06
CA LEU A 484 0.24 -5.90 14.79
C LEU A 484 1.71 -6.30 14.95
N GLY A 485 2.13 -7.42 14.35
CA GLY A 485 3.53 -7.85 14.32
C GLY A 485 4.38 -6.92 13.45
N PRO A 486 5.71 -6.93 13.66
CA PRO A 486 6.60 -6.12 12.86
C PRO A 486 6.46 -6.50 11.39
N MET A 487 6.38 -5.47 10.56
CA MET A 487 6.33 -5.54 9.12
C MET A 487 7.45 -4.65 8.62
N CYS A 488 8.36 -5.15 7.79
CA CYS A 488 9.37 -4.32 7.17
C CYS A 488 8.69 -3.17 6.43
N TRP A 489 9.06 -1.93 6.79
CA TRP A 489 8.46 -0.72 6.25
C TRP A 489 8.55 -0.65 4.72
N LEU A 490 9.59 -1.26 4.13
CA LEU A 490 9.88 -1.16 2.70
C LEU A 490 9.28 -2.30 1.87
N CYS A 491 9.32 -3.56 2.31
CA CYS A 491 8.85 -4.71 1.50
C CYS A 491 7.63 -5.45 2.09
N GLY A 492 7.17 -5.07 3.28
CA GLY A 492 6.02 -5.73 3.91
C GLY A 492 6.29 -7.13 4.48
N LEU A 493 7.53 -7.62 4.46
CA LEU A 493 7.87 -8.91 5.07
C LEU A 493 7.80 -8.85 6.59
N CYS A 494 7.27 -9.90 7.20
CA CYS A 494 7.36 -10.08 8.65
C CYS A 494 8.81 -10.51 8.99
N PRO A 495 9.57 -9.72 9.76
CA PRO A 495 10.90 -10.11 10.16
C PRO A 495 10.85 -11.27 11.18
N PRO A 496 11.86 -12.15 11.21
CA PRO A 496 11.94 -13.27 12.14
C PRO A 496 11.88 -12.81 13.61
N GLU A 497 11.19 -13.59 14.45
CA GLU A 497 10.89 -13.27 15.86
C GLU A 497 12.12 -13.29 16.79
N ARG A 498 13.25 -13.87 16.35
CA ARG A 498 14.50 -13.87 17.10
C ARG A 498 15.65 -13.38 16.21
N PRO A 499 16.61 -12.62 16.76
CA PRO A 499 17.83 -12.29 16.03
C PRO A 499 18.62 -13.60 15.85
N SER A 500 18.44 -14.28 14.73
CA SER A 500 19.22 -15.46 14.35
C SER A 500 20.67 -15.11 13.98
N GLY A 501 21.12 -13.91 14.29
CA GLY A 501 22.30 -13.28 13.68
C GLY A 501 22.08 -12.90 12.21
N ALA A 502 20.95 -13.27 11.58
CA ALA A 502 20.61 -12.88 10.22
C ALA A 502 19.98 -11.48 10.21
N LYS A 503 20.65 -10.54 9.54
CA LYS A 503 20.10 -9.20 9.29
C LYS A 503 19.02 -9.30 8.22
N HIS A 504 17.84 -8.73 8.47
CA HIS A 504 16.84 -8.62 7.42
C HIS A 504 17.32 -7.66 6.34
N ARG A 505 17.67 -8.24 5.20
CA ARG A 505 17.82 -7.50 3.97
C ARG A 505 16.41 -7.34 3.42
N CYS A 506 16.07 -6.16 2.94
CA CYS A 506 14.74 -5.86 2.37
C CYS A 506 14.51 -6.58 1.02
N VAL A 507 15.11 -7.78 0.87
CA VAL A 507 15.36 -8.46 -0.40
C VAL A 507 14.30 -9.47 -0.79
N ASP A 508 13.49 -9.98 0.15
CA ASP A 508 12.50 -10.97 -0.26
C ASP A 508 11.38 -10.28 -1.05
N VAL A 509 11.43 -10.51 -2.36
CA VAL A 509 10.48 -9.98 -3.31
C VAL A 509 9.07 -10.34 -2.88
N ARG A 510 8.27 -9.32 -2.55
CA ARG A 510 6.87 -9.48 -2.15
C ARG A 510 6.11 -10.29 -3.21
N ALA A 511 5.15 -11.11 -2.77
CA ALA A 511 4.29 -11.83 -3.71
C ALA A 511 3.46 -10.83 -4.54
N GLU A 512 3.17 -11.17 -5.79
CA GLU A 512 2.59 -10.28 -6.80
C GLU A 512 1.24 -9.66 -6.40
N THR A 513 0.47 -10.33 -5.54
CA THR A 513 -0.86 -9.89 -5.06
C THR A 513 -0.86 -9.45 -3.60
N ALA A 514 0.30 -9.33 -2.97
CA ALA A 514 0.38 -9.05 -1.55
C ALA A 514 0.04 -7.59 -1.24
N SER A 515 -1.04 -7.38 -0.47
CA SER A 515 -1.43 -6.07 0.07
C SER A 515 -0.31 -5.46 0.90
N TYR A 516 0.02 -4.19 0.65
CA TYR A 516 1.01 -3.40 1.39
C TYR A 516 0.62 -3.06 2.83
N GLU A 517 -0.63 -3.31 3.20
CA GLU A 517 -1.17 -3.04 4.53
C GLU A 517 -0.93 -4.19 5.52
N LEU A 518 -0.58 -5.38 5.00
CA LEU A 518 -0.47 -6.62 5.77
C LEU A 518 0.93 -7.22 5.66
N CYS A 519 1.49 -7.71 6.76
CA CYS A 519 2.78 -8.39 6.72
C CYS A 519 2.69 -9.74 5.98
N SER A 520 3.84 -10.26 5.53
CA SER A 520 3.92 -11.53 4.80
C SER A 520 3.25 -12.71 5.51
N ARG A 521 3.31 -12.82 6.84
CA ARG A 521 2.61 -13.86 7.60
C ARG A 521 1.08 -13.71 7.57
N CYS A 522 0.57 -12.49 7.68
CA CYS A 522 -0.86 -12.21 7.55
C CYS A 522 -1.37 -12.47 6.14
N TYR A 523 -0.51 -12.23 5.15
CA TYR A 523 -0.78 -12.48 3.75
C TYR A 523 -0.72 -13.97 3.38
N SER A 524 0.28 -14.72 3.87
CA SER A 524 0.42 -16.16 3.59
C SER A 524 -0.55 -17.02 4.40
N GLY A 525 -1.13 -16.48 5.47
CA GLY A 525 -1.98 -17.24 6.39
C GLY A 525 -1.20 -17.97 7.48
N GLU A 526 0.11 -17.75 7.57
CA GLU A 526 1.04 -18.37 8.55
C GLU A 526 1.07 -17.66 9.92
N TYR A 527 0.02 -16.93 10.26
CA TYR A 527 -0.04 -16.23 11.54
C TYR A 527 -0.36 -17.18 12.69
N LEU A 528 0.54 -17.24 13.69
CA LEU A 528 0.33 -18.03 14.91
C LEU A 528 -0.82 -17.44 15.74
N ARG A 529 -1.83 -18.27 16.03
CA ARG A 529 -2.86 -18.00 17.04
C ARG A 529 -2.16 -17.66 18.37
N GLY A 530 -2.39 -16.47 18.92
CA GLY A 530 -2.27 -16.25 20.37
C GLY A 530 -0.89 -15.99 21.00
N GLY A 531 0.24 -16.03 20.28
CA GLY A 531 1.55 -15.82 20.93
C GLY A 531 1.85 -14.34 21.22
N PRO A 532 2.21 -13.87 22.42
CA PRO A 532 2.40 -12.44 22.73
C PRO A 532 3.70 -11.81 22.17
N GLU A 533 3.79 -10.48 22.14
CA GLU A 533 4.91 -9.69 21.58
C GLU A 533 6.17 -9.66 22.48
N LYS A 534 6.04 -10.12 23.72
CA LYS A 534 7.10 -10.17 24.74
C LYS A 534 6.98 -11.48 25.53
N PRO A 535 8.08 -11.99 26.12
CA PRO A 535 7.98 -13.11 27.06
C PRO A 535 6.94 -12.76 28.13
N LEU A 536 5.96 -13.65 28.31
CA LEU A 536 4.95 -13.53 29.34
C LEU A 536 5.67 -13.40 30.68
N LEU A 537 5.17 -12.50 31.53
CA LEU A 537 5.55 -12.47 32.94
C LEU A 537 5.48 -13.89 33.50
N ASP A 538 6.45 -14.24 34.33
CA ASP A 538 6.70 -15.58 34.89
C ASP A 538 5.42 -16.38 35.15
N THR A 539 5.32 -17.51 34.44
CA THR A 539 4.34 -18.60 34.52
C THR A 539 3.33 -18.51 35.66
N SER A 540 2.15 -17.93 35.40
CA SER A 540 0.85 -18.11 36.09
C SER A 540 0.73 -17.96 37.63
N ALA A 541 1.82 -17.89 38.38
CA ALA A 541 1.79 -18.04 39.83
C ALA A 541 1.35 -16.73 40.50
N GLY A 542 0.14 -16.77 41.07
CA GLY A 542 -0.38 -15.71 41.96
C GLY A 542 -1.12 -14.57 41.27
N TYR A 543 -1.47 -14.70 39.98
CA TYR A 543 -2.42 -13.78 39.34
C TYR A 543 -3.86 -14.24 39.57
N LYS A 544 -4.73 -13.31 39.96
CA LYS A 544 -6.18 -13.47 39.86
C LYS A 544 -6.64 -12.96 38.50
N VAL A 545 -7.49 -13.73 37.83
CA VAL A 545 -8.06 -13.39 36.52
C VAL A 545 -9.55 -13.10 36.72
N PHE A 546 -10.04 -12.05 36.07
CA PHE A 546 -11.42 -11.61 36.15
C PHE A 546 -12.00 -11.42 34.76
N LEU A 547 -13.27 -11.72 34.59
CA LEU A 547 -14.04 -11.32 33.43
C LEU A 547 -14.60 -9.92 33.64
N SER A 548 -14.52 -9.11 32.59
CA SER A 548 -15.19 -7.81 32.49
C SER A 548 -15.94 -7.78 31.16
N GLY A 549 -17.25 -7.54 31.20
CA GLY A 549 -18.09 -7.63 30.01
C GLY A 549 -19.37 -6.81 30.07
N THR A 550 -20.02 -6.71 28.91
CA THR A 550 -21.27 -5.96 28.73
C THR A 550 -22.41 -6.49 29.60
N TRP A 551 -22.40 -7.78 29.98
CA TRP A 551 -23.41 -8.38 30.87
C TRP A 551 -23.44 -7.78 32.27
N SER A 552 -22.48 -6.91 32.62
CA SER A 552 -22.46 -6.13 33.87
C SER A 552 -22.39 -4.61 33.60
N ALA A 553 -22.62 -4.19 32.36
CA ALA A 553 -22.30 -2.84 31.87
C ALA A 553 -20.86 -2.40 32.19
N TRP A 554 -19.90 -3.33 32.14
CA TRP A 554 -18.49 -3.11 32.49
C TRP A 554 -18.25 -2.62 33.94
N THR A 555 -19.25 -2.71 34.82
CA THR A 555 -19.17 -2.19 36.19
C THR A 555 -18.67 -3.21 37.21
N ALA A 556 -18.70 -4.50 36.86
CA ALA A 556 -18.30 -5.59 37.75
C ALA A 556 -17.13 -6.40 37.17
N LEU A 557 -16.36 -7.01 38.06
CA LEU A 557 -15.28 -7.95 37.73
C LEU A 557 -15.62 -9.31 38.32
N ASP A 558 -15.87 -10.29 37.46
CA ASP A 558 -16.21 -11.66 37.88
C ASP A 558 -14.93 -12.51 37.96
N GLU A 559 -14.52 -12.89 39.17
CA GLU A 559 -13.30 -13.69 39.37
C GLU A 559 -13.44 -15.06 38.69
N MET A 560 -12.48 -15.38 37.82
CA MET A 560 -12.38 -16.69 37.17
C MET A 560 -11.72 -17.68 38.13
N ARG A 561 -12.28 -18.88 38.22
CA ARG A 561 -11.72 -19.98 38.99
C ARG A 561 -10.52 -20.57 38.25
N GLN A 562 -9.37 -20.62 38.92
CA GLN A 562 -8.24 -21.39 38.44
C GLN A 562 -8.51 -22.90 38.60
N LEU A 563 -8.34 -23.67 37.54
CA LEU A 563 -8.42 -25.13 37.57
C LEU A 563 -7.09 -25.73 38.09
N PRO A 564 -7.09 -26.99 38.58
CA PRO A 564 -5.86 -27.65 39.02
C PRO A 564 -4.79 -27.65 37.92
N ASP A 565 -3.53 -27.40 38.30
CA ASP A 565 -2.40 -27.26 37.38
C ASP A 565 -2.31 -28.43 36.39
N LYS A 566 -2.31 -28.10 35.09
CA LYS A 566 -2.07 -29.04 33.99
C LYS A 566 -0.64 -28.91 33.47
N GLY A 567 0.36 -28.97 34.35
CA GLY A 567 1.77 -28.78 33.98
C GLY A 567 2.09 -27.32 33.69
N ASP A 568 2.71 -27.01 32.55
CA ASP A 568 3.19 -25.66 32.20
C ASP A 568 2.10 -24.70 31.69
N VAL A 569 0.82 -25.09 31.82
CA VAL A 569 -0.33 -24.31 31.36
C VAL A 569 -1.29 -24.05 32.52
N ALA A 570 -1.46 -22.78 32.87
CA ALA A 570 -2.51 -22.38 33.79
C ALA A 570 -3.83 -22.17 33.06
N VAL A 571 -4.90 -22.72 33.64
CA VAL A 571 -6.24 -22.67 33.07
C VAL A 571 -7.17 -21.97 34.03
N TYR A 572 -7.88 -20.96 33.55
CA TYR A 572 -8.89 -20.23 34.30
C TYR A 572 -10.24 -20.39 33.60
N GLU A 573 -11.29 -20.62 34.38
CA GLU A 573 -12.67 -20.72 33.89
C GLU A 573 -13.56 -19.74 34.64
N GLY A 574 -14.38 -19.01 33.90
CA GLY A 574 -15.41 -18.13 34.42
C GLY A 574 -16.70 -18.31 33.63
N GLU A 575 -17.80 -17.83 34.20
CA GLU A 575 -19.12 -17.94 33.59
C GLU A 575 -19.67 -16.56 33.30
N ALA A 576 -20.27 -16.40 32.12
CA ALA A 576 -20.98 -15.19 31.71
C ALA A 576 -22.37 -15.57 31.21
N MET A 577 -23.37 -14.79 31.57
CA MET A 577 -24.74 -15.00 31.10
C MET A 577 -25.02 -14.14 29.87
N LEU A 578 -25.53 -14.75 28.82
CA LEU A 578 -25.91 -14.08 27.58
C LEU A 578 -27.15 -13.20 27.81
N GLY A 579 -27.06 -11.92 27.45
CA GLY A 579 -28.13 -10.93 27.62
C GLY A 579 -29.30 -11.08 26.65
N ASP A 580 -30.26 -10.16 26.77
CA ASP A 580 -31.49 -10.05 25.96
C ASP A 580 -31.26 -9.74 24.48
N THR A 581 -30.07 -9.28 24.10
CA THR A 581 -29.68 -9.05 22.70
C THR A 581 -28.94 -10.24 22.07
N ARG A 582 -28.64 -11.29 22.85
CA ARG A 582 -27.83 -12.45 22.45
C ARG A 582 -26.40 -12.11 21.98
N LEU A 583 -25.93 -10.88 22.25
CA LEU A 583 -24.60 -10.40 21.90
C LEU A 583 -23.92 -9.79 23.13
N GLU A 584 -22.82 -10.40 23.54
CA GLU A 584 -22.04 -9.93 24.68
C GLU A 584 -20.57 -9.73 24.30
N GLN A 585 -19.98 -8.63 24.79
CA GLN A 585 -18.56 -8.33 24.61
C GLN A 585 -17.81 -8.46 25.93
N PHE A 586 -16.56 -8.90 25.86
CA PHE A 586 -15.73 -9.01 27.06
C PHE A 586 -14.24 -8.84 26.81
N HIS A 587 -13.52 -8.58 27.90
CA HIS A 587 -12.08 -8.71 28.02
C HIS A 587 -11.73 -9.35 29.36
N LEU A 588 -10.46 -9.74 29.55
CA LEU A 588 -10.00 -10.26 30.85
C LEU A 588 -9.18 -9.19 31.57
N VAL A 589 -9.36 -9.11 32.88
CA VAL A 589 -8.58 -8.26 33.78
C VAL A 589 -7.77 -9.17 34.68
N ILE A 590 -6.50 -8.86 34.87
CA ILE A 590 -5.64 -9.61 35.78
C ILE A 590 -5.16 -8.72 36.92
N THR A 591 -5.02 -9.27 38.12
CA THR A 591 -4.45 -8.55 39.26
C THR A 591 -3.43 -9.40 40.02
N ARG A 592 -2.39 -8.74 40.56
CA ARG A 592 -1.40 -9.33 41.48
C ARG A 592 -0.83 -8.25 42.39
N GLY A 593 -1.17 -8.29 43.68
CA GLY A 593 -0.84 -7.19 44.59
C GLY A 593 -1.44 -5.86 44.10
N ALA A 594 -0.60 -4.86 43.85
CA ALA A 594 -1.02 -3.56 43.30
C ALA A 594 -1.11 -3.51 41.76
N TYR A 595 -0.65 -4.55 41.06
CA TYR A 595 -0.66 -4.59 39.59
C TYR A 595 -2.07 -4.93 39.07
N LYS A 596 -2.52 -4.19 38.04
CA LYS A 596 -3.72 -4.45 37.25
C LYS A 596 -3.37 -4.41 35.76
N GLY A 597 -3.72 -5.45 35.02
CA GLY A 597 -3.48 -5.55 33.58
C GLY A 597 -4.71 -6.06 32.81
N PHE A 598 -4.70 -5.87 31.49
CA PHE A 598 -5.82 -6.22 30.61
C PHE A 598 -5.38 -7.19 29.52
N ILE A 599 -6.03 -8.34 29.40
CA ILE A 599 -5.86 -9.27 28.29
C ILE A 599 -7.02 -9.02 27.31
N GLN A 600 -6.67 -8.66 26.09
CA GLN A 600 -7.61 -8.24 25.05
C GLN A 600 -7.25 -8.87 23.71
N PRO A 601 -8.20 -9.06 22.79
CA PRO A 601 -7.88 -9.52 21.44
C PRO A 601 -7.06 -8.48 20.67
N SER A 602 -6.35 -8.94 19.63
CA SER A 602 -5.58 -8.08 18.74
C SER A 602 -6.45 -7.13 17.89
N CYS A 603 -7.72 -7.47 17.66
CA CYS A 603 -8.69 -6.72 16.85
C CYS A 603 -10.04 -6.54 17.57
N LYS A 604 -10.92 -5.68 17.02
CA LYS A 604 -12.29 -5.47 17.53
C LYS A 604 -13.21 -6.65 17.16
N ARG A 605 -14.28 -6.87 17.94
CA ARG A 605 -15.33 -7.90 17.70
C ARG A 605 -14.76 -9.28 17.45
N ALA A 606 -13.80 -9.66 18.28
CA ALA A 606 -12.94 -10.80 18.03
C ALA A 606 -13.64 -12.12 18.40
N GLY A 607 -13.55 -13.13 17.53
CA GLY A 607 -13.92 -14.51 17.88
C GLY A 607 -12.82 -15.23 18.68
N GLN A 608 -13.08 -16.48 19.08
CA GLN A 608 -12.17 -17.32 19.89
C GLN A 608 -10.78 -17.55 19.25
N ARG A 609 -10.65 -17.28 17.95
CA ARG A 609 -9.42 -17.51 17.17
C ARG A 609 -8.52 -16.29 17.07
N ALA A 610 -8.98 -15.13 17.54
CA ALA A 610 -8.16 -13.93 17.56
C ALA A 610 -7.02 -14.06 18.57
N ARG A 611 -5.85 -13.50 18.24
CA ARG A 611 -4.71 -13.49 19.15
C ARG A 611 -5.07 -12.70 20.40
N ALA A 612 -4.94 -13.34 21.56
CA ALA A 612 -4.96 -12.66 22.85
C ALA A 612 -3.64 -11.90 23.04
N MET A 613 -3.74 -10.62 23.37
CA MET A 613 -2.59 -9.76 23.64
C MET A 613 -2.26 -9.83 25.12
N ALA A 614 -0.97 -10.02 25.43
CA ALA A 614 -0.46 -10.09 26.80
C ALA A 614 -0.70 -8.80 27.58
N PRO A 615 -0.72 -8.88 28.93
CA PRO A 615 -1.43 -7.91 29.74
C PRO A 615 -0.97 -6.47 29.49
N ALA A 616 -1.85 -5.65 28.94
CA ALA A 616 -1.61 -4.22 28.79
C ALA A 616 -1.83 -3.52 30.14
N GLU A 617 -1.02 -2.51 30.47
CA GLU A 617 -1.22 -1.69 31.69
C GLU A 617 -2.49 -0.84 31.64
N LYS A 618 -3.00 -0.59 30.44
CA LYS A 618 -4.24 0.16 30.18
C LYS A 618 -5.12 -0.61 29.22
N GLU A 619 -6.42 -0.53 29.46
CA GLU A 619 -7.43 -1.02 28.54
C GLU A 619 -7.32 -0.32 27.18
N GLN A 620 -7.26 -1.10 26.11
CA GLN A 620 -7.29 -0.61 24.74
C GLN A 620 -8.74 -0.52 24.25
N GLN A 621 -9.16 0.69 23.86
CA GLN A 621 -10.54 0.99 23.55
C GLN A 621 -11.10 0.11 22.40
N GLY A 622 -12.22 -0.57 22.65
CA GLY A 622 -12.98 -1.34 21.65
C GLY A 622 -12.38 -2.71 21.29
N LYS A 623 -11.27 -3.13 21.90
CA LYS A 623 -10.68 -4.46 21.70
C LYS A 623 -11.29 -5.46 22.68
N HIS A 624 -12.42 -6.03 22.27
CA HIS A 624 -13.20 -7.02 23.04
C HIS A 624 -13.51 -8.25 22.20
N TRP A 625 -13.55 -9.41 22.85
CA TRP A 625 -14.11 -10.61 22.26
C TRP A 625 -15.64 -10.47 22.19
N LEU A 626 -16.25 -11.08 21.18
CA LEU A 626 -17.69 -11.08 20.98
C LEU A 626 -18.23 -12.50 21.14
N ILE A 627 -19.06 -12.72 22.14
CA ILE A 627 -19.91 -13.89 22.28
C ILE A 627 -21.16 -13.64 21.41
N ASP A 628 -21.33 -14.48 20.39
CA ASP A 628 -22.45 -14.40 19.46
C ASP A 628 -23.39 -15.59 19.65
N GLY A 629 -24.47 -15.38 20.41
CA GLY A 629 -25.47 -16.40 20.68
C GLY A 629 -26.24 -16.88 19.45
N PHE A 630 -26.25 -16.12 18.35
CA PHE A 630 -26.85 -16.58 17.10
C PHE A 630 -25.96 -17.63 16.41
N CYS A 631 -24.64 -17.46 16.49
CA CYS A 631 -23.68 -18.40 15.93
C CYS A 631 -23.51 -19.65 16.82
N ASP A 632 -23.50 -19.45 18.14
CA ASP A 632 -23.20 -20.50 19.11
C ASP A 632 -24.48 -21.25 19.59
N GLY A 633 -25.67 -20.87 19.11
CA GLY A 633 -26.95 -21.48 19.47
C GLY A 633 -27.50 -21.10 20.86
N GLY A 634 -26.93 -20.06 21.49
CA GLY A 634 -27.37 -19.56 22.79
C GLY A 634 -28.58 -18.61 22.69
N TRP A 635 -29.57 -18.83 23.54
CA TRP A 635 -30.71 -17.92 23.80
C TRP A 635 -30.44 -17.04 25.02
N GLN A 636 -31.24 -15.99 25.23
CA GLN A 636 -31.19 -15.12 26.41
C GLN A 636 -31.19 -15.94 27.71
N GLY A 637 -30.19 -15.71 28.57
CA GLY A 637 -30.01 -16.46 29.82
C GLY A 637 -29.19 -17.75 29.68
N THR A 638 -28.66 -18.05 28.50
CA THR A 638 -27.65 -19.12 28.32
C THR A 638 -26.36 -18.72 29.04
N LEU A 639 -25.79 -19.63 29.83
CA LEU A 639 -24.47 -19.47 30.42
C LEU A 639 -23.40 -19.88 29.41
N TYR A 640 -22.33 -19.10 29.37
CA TYR A 640 -21.11 -19.40 28.63
C TYR A 640 -19.98 -19.65 29.61
N THR A 641 -19.32 -20.80 29.46
CA THR A 641 -18.05 -21.07 30.14
C THR A 641 -16.94 -20.45 29.29
N ILE A 642 -16.33 -19.37 29.79
CA ILE A 642 -15.18 -18.69 29.19
C ILE A 642 -13.92 -19.25 29.83
N ARG A 643 -12.97 -19.65 28.98
CA ARG A 643 -11.74 -20.31 29.38
C ARG A 643 -10.52 -19.57 28.86
N LEU A 644 -9.61 -19.23 29.77
CA LEU A 644 -8.27 -18.73 29.45
C LEU A 644 -7.28 -19.88 29.66
N GLU A 645 -6.51 -20.20 28.62
CA GLU A 645 -5.32 -21.06 28.72
C GLU A 645 -4.08 -20.18 28.57
N TRP A 646 -3.22 -20.25 29.58
CA TRP A 646 -2.04 -19.40 29.71
C TRP A 646 -0.80 -20.29 29.84
N ALA A 647 -0.02 -20.36 28.76
CA ALA A 647 1.21 -21.14 28.64
C ALA A 647 2.39 -20.23 28.27
N ASP A 648 3.62 -20.73 28.37
CA ASP A 648 4.83 -20.04 27.89
C ASP A 648 4.79 -19.73 26.38
N GLU A 649 4.10 -20.58 25.62
CA GLU A 649 3.95 -20.44 24.17
C GLU A 649 2.88 -19.39 23.78
N GLY A 650 1.98 -19.01 24.69
CA GLY A 650 1.00 -17.96 24.44
C GLY A 650 -0.28 -18.01 25.27
N LEU A 651 -1.22 -17.14 24.89
CA LEU A 651 -2.53 -16.99 25.52
C LEU A 651 -3.62 -17.43 24.54
N ALA A 652 -4.53 -18.28 24.99
CA ALA A 652 -5.72 -18.67 24.26
C ALA A 652 -6.99 -18.39 25.08
N VAL A 653 -7.97 -17.72 24.46
CA VAL A 653 -9.26 -17.43 25.08
C VAL A 653 -10.36 -18.08 24.26
N THR A 654 -11.12 -18.96 24.88
CA THR A 654 -12.20 -19.74 24.27
C THR A 654 -13.47 -19.62 25.10
N TRP A 655 -14.62 -19.94 24.52
CA TRP A 655 -15.89 -20.01 25.24
C TRP A 655 -16.81 -21.06 24.63
N THR A 656 -17.63 -21.68 25.46
CA THR A 656 -18.63 -22.65 25.02
C THR A 656 -19.95 -22.46 25.78
N PRO A 657 -21.10 -22.68 25.14
CA PRO A 657 -22.39 -22.63 25.82
C PRO A 657 -22.51 -23.80 26.81
N ALA A 658 -22.89 -23.48 28.05
CA ALA A 658 -23.02 -24.41 29.19
C ALA A 658 -24.48 -24.70 29.57
N GLY A 659 -25.45 -24.22 28.78
CA GLY A 659 -26.89 -24.42 29.01
C GLY A 659 -27.55 -23.27 29.76
N LYS A 660 -28.77 -23.49 30.27
CA LYS A 660 -29.57 -22.45 30.95
C LYS A 660 -29.08 -22.22 32.38
N ALA A 661 -28.92 -20.96 32.78
CA ALA A 661 -28.62 -20.61 34.18
C ALA A 661 -29.69 -21.16 35.14
N SER A 662 -29.27 -21.70 36.29
CA SER A 662 -30.21 -22.03 37.37
C SER A 662 -30.81 -20.76 37.98
N GLU A 663 -31.99 -20.85 38.61
CA GLU A 663 -32.63 -19.68 39.22
C GLU A 663 -31.76 -19.02 40.32
N ASP A 664 -30.94 -19.80 41.01
CA ASP A 664 -30.03 -19.35 42.07
C ASP A 664 -28.64 -18.93 41.58
N TRP A 665 -28.34 -19.13 40.28
CA TRP A 665 -27.03 -18.75 39.74
C TRP A 665 -26.79 -17.24 39.85
N VAL A 666 -25.65 -16.85 40.39
CA VAL A 666 -25.22 -15.44 40.42
C VAL A 666 -23.80 -15.36 39.88
N PRO A 667 -23.46 -14.28 39.16
CA PRO A 667 -22.08 -14.06 38.75
C PRO A 667 -21.19 -13.88 39.98
N ALA A 668 -19.89 -14.09 39.84
CA ALA A 668 -18.95 -14.03 40.97
C ALA A 668 -18.95 -12.67 41.70
N SER A 669 -19.29 -11.59 41.01
CA SER A 669 -19.51 -10.25 41.57
C SER A 669 -20.77 -10.12 42.45
N GLY A 670 -21.64 -11.13 42.49
CA GLY A 670 -22.76 -11.25 43.42
C GLY A 670 -24.06 -10.54 43.01
N ARG A 671 -24.16 -9.96 41.81
CA ARG A 671 -25.40 -9.31 41.34
C ARG A 671 -25.70 -9.65 39.89
N ARG A 672 -26.92 -10.16 39.65
CA ARG A 672 -27.48 -10.22 38.29
C ARG A 672 -27.72 -8.80 37.78
N PHE A 673 -27.23 -8.53 36.59
CA PHE A 673 -27.43 -7.26 35.90
C PHE A 673 -28.46 -7.46 34.79
N VAL A 674 -29.33 -6.48 34.62
CA VAL A 674 -30.35 -6.43 33.57
C VAL A 674 -30.08 -5.19 32.76
N HIS A 675 -29.94 -5.35 31.45
CA HIS A 675 -29.67 -4.23 30.56
C HIS A 675 -30.76 -3.18 30.63
N ARG A 676 -30.35 -1.92 30.55
CA ARG A 676 -31.24 -0.77 30.47
C ARG A 676 -31.00 -0.04 29.16
N TYR A 677 -32.08 0.46 28.57
CA TYR A 677 -32.01 1.16 27.30
C TYR A 677 -32.24 2.65 27.50
N PHE A 678 -31.50 3.43 26.74
CA PHE A 678 -31.52 4.89 26.75
C PHE A 678 -31.75 5.42 25.35
N LEU A 679 -32.33 6.60 25.26
CA LEU A 679 -32.56 7.32 24.00
C LEU A 679 -31.88 8.68 24.08
N ALA A 680 -30.94 8.90 23.16
CA ALA A 680 -30.32 10.19 22.90
C ALA A 680 -30.96 10.83 21.66
N SER A 681 -31.21 12.14 21.71
CA SER A 681 -31.85 12.85 20.60
C SER A 681 -31.27 14.25 20.39
N SER A 682 -31.45 14.78 19.17
CA SER A 682 -31.06 16.16 18.84
C SER A 682 -31.79 17.23 19.68
N VAL A 683 -33.02 16.95 20.13
CA VAL A 683 -33.83 17.87 20.96
C VAL A 683 -33.37 17.85 22.42
N GLY A 684 -32.92 16.70 22.92
CA GLY A 684 -32.37 16.55 24.28
C GLY A 684 -30.90 16.91 24.41
N GLY A 685 -30.30 17.61 23.43
CA GLY A 685 -28.87 17.93 23.42
C GLY A 685 -27.96 16.70 23.43
N TRP A 686 -28.43 15.56 22.91
CA TRP A 686 -27.75 14.26 22.93
C TRP A 686 -27.52 13.65 24.32
N VAL A 687 -28.18 14.16 25.36
CA VAL A 687 -28.16 13.55 26.71
C VAL A 687 -29.07 12.31 26.70
N PRO A 688 -28.54 11.09 26.97
CA PRO A 688 -29.36 9.88 26.97
C PRO A 688 -30.36 9.86 28.13
N THR A 689 -31.62 9.60 27.83
CA THR A 689 -32.70 9.46 28.83
C THR A 689 -33.14 8.01 28.94
N ILE A 690 -33.41 7.53 30.16
CA ILE A 690 -33.81 6.15 30.40
C ILE A 690 -35.24 5.89 29.92
N GLY A 691 -35.47 4.75 29.27
CA GLY A 691 -36.81 4.34 28.88
C GLY A 691 -37.62 3.87 30.09
N THR A 692 -38.93 4.08 30.05
CA THR A 692 -39.84 3.45 31.01
C THR A 692 -40.28 2.11 30.45
N ASN A 693 -40.09 1.04 31.23
CA ASN A 693 -40.56 -0.29 30.86
C ASN A 693 -42.08 -0.37 31.01
N ASP A 694 -42.75 -1.01 30.04
CA ASP A 694 -44.20 -1.16 30.03
C ASP A 694 -44.67 -2.12 31.13
N LYS A 695 -45.73 -1.75 31.87
CA LYS A 695 -46.28 -2.60 32.94
C LYS A 695 -46.93 -3.88 32.41
N ASP A 696 -47.42 -3.84 31.17
CA ASP A 696 -48.14 -4.95 30.53
C ASP A 696 -47.21 -5.76 29.61
N ASP A 697 -46.00 -5.27 29.32
CA ASP A 697 -45.02 -5.91 28.44
C ASP A 697 -43.58 -5.60 28.86
N GLN A 698 -42.99 -6.51 29.64
CA GLN A 698 -41.65 -6.33 30.22
C GLN A 698 -40.52 -6.18 29.20
N TYR A 699 -40.78 -6.46 27.91
CA TYR A 699 -39.80 -6.35 26.83
C TYR A 699 -39.87 -5.00 26.10
N LEU A 700 -40.85 -4.14 26.42
CA LEU A 700 -41.11 -2.88 25.73
C LEU A 700 -40.66 -1.68 26.56
N TRP A 701 -39.81 -0.85 25.96
CA TRP A 701 -39.33 0.41 26.50
C TRP A 701 -39.99 1.59 25.78
N ARG A 702 -40.41 2.60 26.54
CA ARG A 702 -41.12 3.78 26.04
C ARG A 702 -40.42 5.08 26.43
N TRP A 703 -40.41 6.04 25.52
CA TRP A 703 -39.95 7.41 25.76
C TRP A 703 -40.97 8.43 25.28
N PHE A 704 -41.11 9.49 26.07
CA PHE A 704 -41.76 10.74 25.71
C PHE A 704 -40.72 11.85 25.87
N LEU A 705 -40.21 12.37 24.76
CA LEU A 705 -39.04 13.26 24.77
C LEU A 705 -39.37 14.74 24.59
N GLY A 706 -40.54 15.08 24.06
CA GLY A 706 -40.94 16.47 23.82
C GLY A 706 -41.66 16.67 22.49
N ARG A 707 -41.46 17.85 21.90
CA ARG A 707 -42.11 18.30 20.65
C ARG A 707 -41.10 18.48 19.53
N ILE A 708 -41.53 18.31 18.28
CA ILE A 708 -40.72 18.56 17.08
C ILE A 708 -40.32 20.06 17.05
N PRO A 709 -39.04 20.40 16.85
CA PRO A 709 -38.55 21.78 16.79
C PRO A 709 -38.97 22.49 15.50
N TYR A 710 -38.78 23.82 15.41
CA TYR A 710 -39.05 24.63 14.22
C TYR A 710 -38.34 24.15 12.93
N SER A 711 -37.28 23.35 13.04
CA SER A 711 -36.64 22.74 11.87
C SER A 711 -37.45 21.60 11.25
N GLY A 712 -38.55 21.16 11.87
CA GLY A 712 -39.36 20.02 11.45
C GLY A 712 -38.64 18.68 11.53
N ARG A 713 -37.46 18.62 12.18
CA ARG A 713 -36.55 17.48 12.12
C ARG A 713 -35.97 17.10 13.48
N VAL A 714 -36.06 15.82 13.83
CA VAL A 714 -35.46 15.23 15.04
C VAL A 714 -34.59 14.04 14.67
N GLU A 715 -33.42 13.93 15.27
CA GLU A 715 -32.54 12.76 15.12
C GLU A 715 -32.50 11.95 16.41
N LEU A 716 -32.52 10.63 16.29
CA LEU A 716 -32.68 9.69 17.39
C LEU A 716 -31.62 8.58 17.35
N MET A 717 -31.17 8.16 18.54
CA MET A 717 -30.21 7.07 18.72
C MET A 717 -30.48 6.34 20.05
N PHE A 718 -30.64 5.02 19.99
CA PHE A 718 -30.84 4.18 21.17
C PHE A 718 -29.50 3.60 21.64
N VAL A 719 -29.27 3.56 22.94
CA VAL A 719 -28.00 3.17 23.55
C VAL A 719 -28.27 2.21 24.70
N ARG A 720 -27.60 1.05 24.71
CA ARG A 720 -27.64 0.08 25.83
C ARG A 720 -26.69 0.55 26.93
N ASP A 721 -27.19 0.61 28.16
CA ASP A 721 -26.45 0.91 29.40
C ASP A 721 -25.64 2.23 29.40
N GLN A 722 -26.03 3.21 28.58
CA GLN A 722 -25.27 4.46 28.32
C GLN A 722 -23.87 4.24 27.73
N ASP A 723 -23.58 3.03 27.25
CA ASP A 723 -22.33 2.71 26.58
C ASP A 723 -22.40 3.10 25.10
N GLN A 724 -21.65 4.14 24.71
CA GLN A 724 -21.62 4.63 23.33
C GLN A 724 -21.00 3.63 22.33
N SER A 725 -20.43 2.52 22.80
CA SER A 725 -20.02 1.39 21.97
C SER A 725 -21.12 0.33 21.79
N GLN A 726 -22.29 0.54 22.39
CA GLN A 726 -23.44 -0.37 22.41
C GLN A 726 -24.69 0.33 21.87
N VAL A 727 -24.60 0.84 20.64
CA VAL A 727 -25.66 1.62 20.00
C VAL A 727 -26.56 0.72 19.18
N ILE A 728 -27.87 0.90 19.30
CA ILE A 728 -28.88 0.33 18.40
C ILE A 728 -29.23 1.40 17.37
N TYR A 729 -29.10 1.09 16.09
CA TYR A 729 -29.19 2.05 15.00
C TYR A 729 -29.90 1.46 13.77
N PRO A 730 -30.43 2.29 12.85
CA PRO A 730 -30.98 1.79 11.61
C PRO A 730 -29.85 1.35 10.69
N MET A 731 -30.04 0.25 9.97
CA MET A 731 -29.00 -0.33 9.11
C MET A 731 -28.43 0.66 8.09
N SER A 732 -29.30 1.46 7.48
CA SER A 732 -28.96 2.63 6.66
C SER A 732 -29.22 3.92 7.44
N GLY A 733 -28.34 4.91 7.32
CA GLY A 733 -28.59 6.23 7.89
C GLY A 733 -29.81 6.88 7.24
N ASN A 734 -30.69 7.48 8.06
CA ASN A 734 -31.92 8.16 7.66
C ASN A 734 -32.89 7.21 6.91
N PRO A 735 -33.47 6.20 7.58
CA PRO A 735 -34.44 5.30 6.95
C PRO A 735 -35.68 6.07 6.49
N ASN A 736 -36.04 5.91 5.21
CA ASN A 736 -37.26 6.50 4.63
C ASN A 736 -38.42 5.50 4.49
N ASP A 737 -38.25 4.26 4.99
CA ASP A 737 -39.24 3.17 4.91
C ASP A 737 -39.07 2.18 6.09
N GLU A 738 -40.13 1.44 6.44
CA GLU A 738 -40.18 0.47 7.54
C GLU A 738 -39.37 -0.82 7.28
N SER A 739 -39.01 -1.10 6.03
CA SER A 739 -38.17 -2.27 5.67
C SER A 739 -36.72 -2.17 6.16
N VAL A 740 -36.28 -1.00 6.64
CA VAL A 740 -34.91 -0.82 7.14
C VAL A 740 -34.75 -1.53 8.48
N ALA A 741 -33.97 -2.60 8.49
CA ALA A 741 -33.74 -3.39 9.70
C ALA A 741 -33.05 -2.61 10.83
N VAL A 742 -33.41 -2.95 12.06
CA VAL A 742 -32.75 -2.51 13.29
C VAL A 742 -31.52 -3.39 13.54
N VAL A 743 -30.37 -2.77 13.82
CA VAL A 743 -29.10 -3.47 14.09
C VAL A 743 -28.40 -2.94 15.35
N GLY A 744 -27.41 -3.67 15.83
CA GLY A 744 -26.75 -3.43 17.12
C GLY A 744 -27.30 -4.32 18.24
N PRO A 745 -26.92 -4.10 19.51
CA PRO A 745 -26.05 -3.02 19.97
C PRO A 745 -24.57 -3.24 19.63
N ASP A 746 -23.93 -2.29 18.94
CA ASP A 746 -22.48 -2.30 18.66
C ASP A 746 -21.93 -0.89 18.34
N ASP A 747 -20.62 -0.79 18.04
CA ASP A 747 -19.91 0.47 17.77
C ASP A 747 -20.05 0.97 16.31
N GLY A 748 -20.90 0.32 15.51
CA GLY A 748 -21.12 0.62 14.09
C GLY A 748 -22.14 1.73 13.79
N GLY A 749 -22.73 2.34 14.83
CA GLY A 749 -23.76 3.37 14.72
C GLY A 749 -23.27 4.76 14.30
N SER A 750 -21.97 4.95 14.07
CA SER A 750 -21.42 6.26 13.68
C SER A 750 -22.08 6.78 12.39
N GLY A 751 -22.71 7.96 12.48
CA GLY A 751 -23.42 8.59 11.36
C GLY A 751 -24.76 7.94 10.99
N LYS A 752 -25.25 6.94 11.75
CA LYS A 752 -26.52 6.26 11.50
C LYS A 752 -27.54 6.63 12.57
N ARG A 753 -28.60 7.33 12.16
CA ARG A 753 -29.64 7.86 13.05
C ARG A 753 -31.01 7.63 12.43
N TRP A 754 -32.03 7.43 13.26
CA TRP A 754 -33.40 7.62 12.80
C TRP A 754 -33.63 9.12 12.68
N VAL A 755 -34.17 9.54 11.55
CA VAL A 755 -34.58 10.92 11.32
C VAL A 755 -36.08 10.95 11.28
N LEU A 756 -36.67 11.69 12.20
CA LEU A 756 -38.08 11.94 12.28
C LEU A 756 -38.37 13.31 11.68
N LEU A 757 -39.32 13.36 10.74
CA LEU A 757 -39.86 14.58 10.16
C LEU A 757 -41.31 14.73 10.60
N GLY A 758 -41.70 15.93 11.04
CA GLY A 758 -43.05 16.19 11.54
C GLY A 758 -43.37 17.69 11.57
N GLU A 759 -44.61 18.03 11.94
CA GLU A 759 -45.03 19.42 12.05
C GLU A 759 -44.42 20.10 13.27
N GLU A 760 -44.19 21.41 13.18
CA GLU A 760 -43.64 22.19 14.28
C GLU A 760 -44.51 22.05 15.55
N HIS A 761 -43.87 21.85 16.70
CA HIS A 761 -44.52 21.66 18.02
C HIS A 761 -45.35 20.37 18.18
N GLU A 762 -45.32 19.46 17.22
CA GLU A 762 -46.00 18.17 17.32
C GLU A 762 -45.32 17.25 18.36
N PRO A 763 -46.05 16.54 19.24
CA PRO A 763 -45.44 15.56 20.14
C PRO A 763 -44.98 14.30 19.40
N PHE A 764 -43.87 13.70 19.85
CA PHE A 764 -43.41 12.41 19.31
C PHE A 764 -43.08 11.39 20.40
N TYR A 765 -43.32 10.12 20.09
CA TYR A 765 -43.16 8.97 20.99
C TYR A 765 -42.22 7.96 20.36
N CYS A 766 -41.35 7.36 21.18
CA CYS A 766 -40.40 6.34 20.74
C CYS A 766 -40.58 5.06 21.57
N PHE A 767 -40.44 3.92 20.92
CA PHE A 767 -40.60 2.59 21.49
C PHE A 767 -39.42 1.71 21.07
N LEU A 768 -38.90 0.91 21.98
CA LEU A 768 -37.91 -0.13 21.69
C LEU A 768 -38.37 -1.42 22.37
N ARG A 769 -38.60 -2.48 21.59
CA ARG A 769 -38.82 -3.83 22.11
C ARG A 769 -37.52 -4.62 21.99
N VAL A 770 -37.09 -5.28 23.08
CA VAL A 770 -35.95 -6.20 23.07
C VAL A 770 -36.35 -7.50 23.77
N CYS A 771 -36.26 -8.63 23.05
CA CYS A 771 -36.59 -9.95 23.59
C CYS A 771 -35.81 -11.03 22.83
N ASP A 772 -34.95 -11.78 23.53
CA ASP A 772 -34.21 -12.93 22.98
C ASP A 772 -33.53 -12.67 21.61
N GLY A 773 -32.82 -11.55 21.51
CA GLY A 773 -32.14 -11.09 20.29
C GLY A 773 -33.04 -10.39 19.28
N SER A 774 -34.37 -10.41 19.48
CA SER A 774 -35.33 -9.66 18.68
C SER A 774 -35.34 -8.20 19.09
N LEU A 775 -35.06 -7.32 18.13
CA LEU A 775 -35.15 -5.87 18.30
C LEU A 775 -36.33 -5.35 17.49
N SER A 776 -37.09 -4.39 18.00
CA SER A 776 -37.95 -3.56 17.16
C SER A 776 -37.99 -2.14 17.68
N VAL A 777 -37.81 -1.17 16.78
CA VAL A 777 -37.92 0.25 17.10
C VAL A 777 -39.21 0.75 16.49
N SER A 778 -40.01 1.48 17.26
CA SER A 778 -41.14 2.23 16.70
C SER A 778 -41.04 3.69 17.04
N VAL A 779 -41.44 4.56 16.12
CA VAL A 779 -41.58 5.99 16.35
C VAL A 779 -42.98 6.41 15.93
N LYS A 780 -43.63 7.25 16.73
CA LYS A 780 -44.98 7.72 16.47
C LYS A 780 -45.08 9.23 16.61
N THR A 781 -45.72 9.87 15.63
CA THR A 781 -46.25 11.22 15.74
C THR A 781 -47.74 11.21 15.38
N ASP A 782 -48.44 12.32 15.58
CA ASP A 782 -49.85 12.46 15.23
C ASP A 782 -50.06 12.51 13.69
N THR A 783 -49.13 13.11 12.94
CA THR A 783 -49.14 13.27 11.49
C THR A 783 -48.58 12.07 10.72
N MET A 784 -47.48 11.46 11.20
CA MET A 784 -46.82 10.31 10.55
C MET A 784 -47.47 8.97 10.92
N GLY A 785 -48.28 8.94 11.98
CA GLY A 785 -48.73 7.68 12.58
C GLY A 785 -47.59 6.94 13.26
N LYS A 786 -47.78 5.64 13.56
CA LYS A 786 -46.75 4.79 14.18
C LYS A 786 -45.99 4.02 13.10
N TRP A 787 -44.70 4.29 12.98
CA TRP A 787 -43.80 3.51 12.15
C TRP A 787 -43.04 2.50 12.99
N THR A 788 -42.85 1.28 12.49
CA THR A 788 -42.13 0.20 13.19
C THR A 788 -41.10 -0.47 12.30
N TRP A 789 -39.85 -0.44 12.74
CA TRP A 789 -38.73 -1.17 12.18
C TRP A 789 -38.45 -2.41 13.02
N VAL A 790 -38.23 -3.55 12.37
CA VAL A 790 -37.95 -4.83 13.04
C VAL A 790 -36.50 -5.25 12.75
N GLY A 791 -35.82 -5.76 13.77
CA GLY A 791 -34.49 -6.34 13.68
C GLY A 791 -34.55 -7.82 13.32
N THR A 792 -33.46 -8.35 12.78
CA THR A 792 -33.44 -9.73 12.30
C THR A 792 -32.89 -10.68 13.37
N THR A 793 -33.68 -11.67 13.78
CA THR A 793 -33.39 -12.63 14.89
C THR A 793 -32.60 -13.88 14.48
N GLU A 794 -32.55 -14.24 13.20
CA GLU A 794 -31.64 -15.25 12.70
C GLU A 794 -30.93 -14.67 11.47
N ARG A 795 -29.63 -14.96 11.30
CA ARG A 795 -28.92 -14.65 10.06
C ARG A 795 -29.13 -15.80 9.09
N ALA A 796 -30.13 -15.67 8.24
CA ALA A 796 -30.28 -16.48 7.04
C ALA A 796 -29.38 -15.90 5.94
N TYR A 797 -28.52 -16.74 5.38
CA TYR A 797 -27.63 -16.34 4.29
C TYR A 797 -28.29 -16.70 2.98
N HIS A 798 -28.23 -15.80 2.02
CA HIS A 798 -28.85 -16.00 0.72
C HIS A 798 -27.84 -15.71 -0.37
N VAL A 799 -27.86 -16.46 -1.46
CA VAL A 799 -27.05 -16.18 -2.64
C VAL A 799 -27.92 -15.44 -3.64
N LYS A 800 -27.36 -14.36 -4.20
CA LYS A 800 -27.88 -13.75 -5.42
C LYS A 800 -26.81 -13.93 -6.49
N GLY A 801 -27.15 -14.75 -7.48
CA GLY A 801 -26.27 -15.11 -8.58
C GLY A 801 -26.76 -14.55 -9.91
N SER A 802 -25.92 -14.58 -10.94
CA SER A 802 -26.32 -14.26 -12.32
C SER A 802 -27.22 -15.32 -12.97
N TRP A 803 -27.23 -16.55 -12.43
CA TRP A 803 -28.01 -17.68 -12.93
C TRP A 803 -29.50 -17.63 -12.56
N ASP A 804 -29.86 -16.83 -11.55
CA ASP A 804 -31.23 -16.70 -11.08
C ASP A 804 -31.53 -15.23 -10.73
N PRO A 805 -32.58 -14.61 -11.31
CA PRO A 805 -32.98 -13.26 -10.92
C PRO A 805 -33.45 -13.15 -9.47
N GLU A 806 -33.87 -14.26 -8.85
CA GLU A 806 -34.33 -14.31 -7.47
C GLU A 806 -33.19 -14.54 -6.46
N VAL A 807 -33.43 -14.15 -5.20
CA VAL A 807 -32.47 -14.35 -4.11
C VAL A 807 -32.76 -15.72 -3.48
N ALA A 808 -31.81 -16.64 -3.58
CA ALA A 808 -31.98 -18.01 -3.10
C ALA A 808 -31.37 -18.20 -1.69
N GLU A 809 -32.08 -18.84 -0.78
CA GLU A 809 -31.57 -19.12 0.56
C GLU A 809 -30.48 -20.21 0.53
N MET A 810 -29.43 -20.04 1.34
CA MET A 810 -28.39 -21.04 1.55
C MET A 810 -28.82 -22.03 2.65
N ARG A 811 -28.65 -23.32 2.40
CA ARG A 811 -28.94 -24.36 3.40
C ARG A 811 -27.84 -24.39 4.46
N LYS A 812 -28.20 -24.17 5.72
CA LYS A 812 -27.29 -24.39 6.86
C LYS A 812 -26.99 -25.88 7.00
N VAL A 813 -25.74 -26.24 7.23
CA VAL A 813 -25.34 -27.62 7.57
C VAL A 813 -25.80 -27.93 9.00
N GLU A 814 -26.50 -29.04 9.19
CA GLU A 814 -27.06 -29.44 10.49
C GLU A 814 -26.00 -29.57 11.59
N GLY A 815 -26.38 -29.25 12.83
CA GLY A 815 -25.48 -29.23 14.00
C GLY A 815 -24.91 -27.83 14.31
N PRO A 816 -23.92 -27.73 15.23
CA PRO A 816 -23.35 -26.45 15.67
C PRO A 816 -22.38 -25.83 14.65
N SER A 817 -22.50 -26.18 13.38
CA SER A 817 -21.60 -25.70 12.33
C SER A 817 -21.97 -24.27 11.91
N GLN A 818 -20.95 -23.46 11.61
CA GLN A 818 -21.12 -22.13 11.00
C GLN A 818 -20.96 -22.22 9.47
N ILE A 819 -21.54 -23.27 8.87
CA ILE A 819 -21.38 -23.58 7.46
C ILE A 819 -22.74 -23.53 6.76
N TRP A 820 -22.81 -22.79 5.65
CA TRP A 820 -23.96 -22.71 4.76
C TRP A 820 -23.57 -23.12 3.35
N ARG A 821 -24.49 -23.77 2.63
CA ARG A 821 -24.25 -24.32 1.30
C ARG A 821 -25.34 -23.92 0.33
N HIS A 822 -24.97 -23.65 -0.92
CA HIS A 822 -25.91 -23.40 -2.00
C HIS A 822 -25.39 -24.03 -3.29
N HIS A 823 -26.28 -24.71 -4.02
CA HIS A 823 -25.95 -25.32 -5.30
C HIS A 823 -26.51 -24.49 -6.44
N PHE A 824 -25.74 -24.36 -7.51
CA PHE A 824 -26.20 -23.74 -8.74
C PHE A 824 -25.57 -24.42 -9.96
N MET A 825 -26.14 -24.19 -11.13
CA MET A 825 -25.64 -24.72 -12.39
C MET A 825 -25.02 -23.59 -13.21
N ILE A 826 -23.86 -23.86 -13.82
CA ILE A 826 -23.22 -22.90 -14.73
C ILE A 826 -24.03 -22.81 -16.02
N GLY A 827 -24.45 -21.60 -16.40
CA GLY A 827 -25.18 -21.34 -17.63
C GLY A 827 -24.34 -21.50 -18.91
N GLU A 828 -24.97 -21.28 -20.06
CA GLU A 828 -24.36 -21.49 -21.39
C GLU A 828 -23.11 -20.63 -21.64
N THR A 829 -22.96 -19.51 -20.91
CA THR A 829 -21.81 -18.60 -20.99
C THR A 829 -20.54 -19.14 -20.31
N GLY A 830 -20.66 -20.18 -19.47
CA GLY A 830 -19.55 -20.74 -18.71
C GLY A 830 -19.06 -19.87 -17.55
N ARG A 831 -19.72 -18.74 -17.25
CA ARG A 831 -19.32 -17.79 -16.21
C ARG A 831 -20.53 -17.29 -15.44
N GLU A 832 -20.39 -17.33 -14.13
CA GLU A 832 -21.41 -16.88 -13.19
C GLU A 832 -20.80 -15.96 -12.12
N GLU A 833 -21.61 -15.04 -11.61
CA GLU A 833 -21.22 -14.09 -10.57
C GLU A 833 -22.20 -14.16 -9.42
N PHE A 834 -21.73 -14.02 -8.18
CA PHE A 834 -22.63 -13.98 -7.02
C PHE A 834 -22.12 -13.16 -5.85
N HIS A 835 -23.03 -12.78 -4.97
CA HIS A 835 -22.70 -12.39 -3.60
C HIS A 835 -23.60 -13.12 -2.62
N ILE A 836 -23.23 -13.07 -1.35
CA ILE A 836 -24.07 -13.59 -0.27
C ILE A 836 -24.70 -12.42 0.47
N LEU A 837 -26.01 -12.47 0.68
CA LEU A 837 -26.78 -11.49 1.43
C LEU A 837 -27.12 -12.06 2.80
N VAL A 838 -27.03 -11.22 3.83
CA VAL A 838 -27.58 -11.54 5.15
C VAL A 838 -29.03 -11.10 5.16
N ASN A 839 -29.96 -12.03 5.43
CA ASN A 839 -31.40 -11.80 5.53
C ASN A 839 -32.02 -11.12 4.31
N GLN A 840 -31.64 -11.58 3.11
CA GLN A 840 -32.04 -11.01 1.81
C GLN A 840 -31.72 -9.51 1.64
N ASN A 841 -30.90 -8.96 2.54
CA ASN A 841 -30.67 -7.53 2.60
C ASN A 841 -29.52 -7.12 1.68
N LEU A 842 -29.84 -6.35 0.65
CA LEU A 842 -28.88 -5.82 -0.32
C LEU A 842 -27.85 -4.85 0.28
N ASN A 843 -28.02 -4.40 1.53
CA ASN A 843 -27.04 -3.58 2.26
C ASN A 843 -26.17 -4.39 3.24
N LEU A 844 -26.39 -5.69 3.39
CA LEU A 844 -25.55 -6.60 4.18
C LEU A 844 -25.00 -7.71 3.30
N ARG A 845 -24.00 -7.37 2.50
CA ARG A 845 -23.39 -8.33 1.56
C ARG A 845 -22.12 -8.89 2.16
N ILE A 846 -21.91 -10.19 2.04
CA ILE A 846 -20.59 -10.81 2.08
C ILE A 846 -20.11 -10.89 0.63
N TYR A 847 -18.97 -10.29 0.36
CA TYR A 847 -18.45 -10.05 -0.98
C TYR A 847 -16.93 -10.21 -1.01
N PRO A 848 -16.33 -10.46 -2.18
CA PRO A 848 -14.87 -10.52 -2.29
C PRO A 848 -14.25 -9.12 -2.19
N ALA A 849 -13.08 -9.00 -1.58
CA ALA A 849 -12.36 -7.72 -1.47
C ALA A 849 -12.04 -7.10 -2.85
N GLY A 850 -11.69 -7.94 -3.84
CA GLY A 850 -11.26 -7.54 -5.18
C GLY A 850 -12.06 -8.14 -6.34
N GLY A 851 -13.21 -8.79 -6.11
CA GLY A 851 -14.00 -9.41 -7.19
C GLY A 851 -13.45 -10.75 -7.71
N GLY A 852 -12.54 -11.40 -6.96
CA GLY A 852 -11.85 -12.62 -7.37
C GLY A 852 -12.69 -13.90 -7.29
N SER A 853 -12.02 -15.05 -7.38
CA SER A 853 -12.65 -16.38 -7.32
C SER A 853 -12.77 -16.91 -5.88
N PRO A 854 -13.92 -17.51 -5.50
CA PRO A 854 -14.13 -18.10 -4.18
C PRO A 854 -12.97 -19.00 -3.75
N GLY A 855 -12.46 -18.83 -2.54
CA GLY A 855 -11.30 -19.56 -2.00
C GLY A 855 -9.95 -18.85 -2.15
N HIS A 856 -9.87 -17.79 -2.96
CA HIS A 856 -8.62 -17.07 -3.24
C HIS A 856 -8.65 -15.59 -2.87
N ASP A 857 -9.81 -14.93 -2.92
CA ASP A 857 -9.99 -13.52 -2.52
C ASP A 857 -10.49 -13.43 -1.07
N LEU A 858 -10.36 -12.29 -0.38
CA LEU A 858 -10.83 -12.14 1.00
C LEU A 858 -12.35 -11.95 1.04
N ALA A 859 -13.06 -12.69 1.90
CA ALA A 859 -14.45 -12.38 2.20
C ALA A 859 -14.53 -11.11 3.08
N CYS A 860 -15.26 -10.09 2.61
CA CYS A 860 -15.50 -8.83 3.29
C CYS A 860 -16.99 -8.66 3.61
N GLY A 861 -17.31 -7.67 4.45
CA GLY A 861 -18.66 -7.46 4.97
C GLY A 861 -18.97 -8.36 6.18
N PRO A 862 -20.25 -8.50 6.60
CA PRO A 862 -21.44 -7.99 5.94
C PRO A 862 -21.61 -6.47 6.06
N ASP A 863 -21.62 -5.75 4.92
CA ASP A 863 -21.92 -4.32 4.86
C ASP A 863 -22.36 -3.87 3.44
N ARG A 864 -22.67 -2.58 3.27
CA ARG A 864 -23.15 -2.02 1.99
C ARG A 864 -22.05 -1.76 0.96
N LYS A 865 -20.77 -1.85 1.34
CA LYS A 865 -19.64 -1.44 0.50
C LYS A 865 -19.39 -2.43 -0.65
N GLY A 866 -20.02 -3.61 -0.60
CA GLY A 866 -19.94 -4.65 -1.63
C GLY A 866 -21.00 -4.57 -2.74
N SER A 867 -21.64 -3.42 -2.96
CA SER A 867 -22.80 -3.33 -3.87
C SER A 867 -22.49 -3.71 -5.34
N GLN A 868 -21.21 -3.65 -5.73
CA GLN A 868 -20.71 -4.06 -7.06
C GLN A 868 -19.59 -5.12 -7.00
N LYS A 869 -19.36 -5.72 -5.83
CA LYS A 869 -18.31 -6.73 -5.64
C LYS A 869 -18.95 -8.12 -5.62
N LEU A 870 -18.73 -8.88 -6.67
CA LEU A 870 -19.28 -10.23 -6.85
C LEU A 870 -18.13 -11.24 -6.97
N TRP A 871 -18.30 -12.39 -6.35
CA TRP A 871 -17.47 -13.56 -6.57
C TRP A 871 -17.68 -14.07 -7.98
N GLN A 872 -16.61 -14.38 -8.68
CA GLN A 872 -16.68 -14.94 -10.04
C GLN A 872 -16.37 -16.42 -10.05
N VAL A 873 -17.23 -17.20 -10.71
CA VAL A 873 -17.09 -18.63 -10.91
C VAL A 873 -17.07 -18.92 -12.39
N VAL A 874 -16.07 -19.66 -12.83
CA VAL A 874 -15.93 -20.12 -14.22
C VAL A 874 -15.95 -21.64 -14.21
N GLY A 875 -16.75 -22.24 -15.08
CA GLY A 875 -16.89 -23.69 -15.19
C GLY A 875 -17.47 -24.12 -16.54
N PRO A 876 -17.45 -25.43 -16.85
CA PRO A 876 -18.11 -25.94 -18.04
C PRO A 876 -19.62 -25.65 -18.00
N PRO A 877 -20.25 -25.24 -19.11
CA PRO A 877 -21.71 -25.13 -19.19
C PRO A 877 -22.41 -26.42 -18.73
N GLY A 878 -23.41 -26.31 -17.86
CA GLY A 878 -24.13 -27.43 -17.28
C GLY A 878 -23.46 -28.07 -16.05
N ALA A 879 -22.26 -27.62 -15.64
CA ALA A 879 -21.63 -28.11 -14.40
C ALA A 879 -22.39 -27.62 -13.16
N VAL A 880 -22.62 -28.52 -12.20
CA VAL A 880 -23.20 -28.18 -10.90
C VAL A 880 -22.09 -27.79 -9.93
N MET A 881 -22.22 -26.62 -9.33
CA MET A 881 -21.25 -26.02 -8.41
C MET A 881 -21.88 -25.88 -7.01
N GLU A 882 -21.06 -26.04 -5.98
CA GLU A 882 -21.43 -25.83 -4.57
C GLU A 882 -20.69 -24.60 -4.04
N ILE A 883 -21.44 -23.58 -3.60
CA ILE A 883 -20.94 -22.45 -2.82
C ILE A 883 -21.00 -22.83 -1.35
N VAL A 884 -19.89 -22.66 -0.64
CA VAL A 884 -19.78 -22.88 0.81
C VAL A 884 -19.40 -21.58 1.49
N LEU A 885 -20.23 -21.13 2.42
CA LEU A 885 -19.91 -20.07 3.38
C LEU A 885 -19.53 -20.72 4.71
N ASP A 886 -18.26 -20.64 5.10
CA ASP A 886 -17.75 -21.12 6.39
C ASP A 886 -17.28 -19.92 7.22
N LEU A 887 -18.15 -19.42 8.09
CA LEU A 887 -17.80 -18.31 9.00
C LEU A 887 -16.78 -18.74 10.06
N GLY A 888 -16.57 -20.05 10.21
CA GLY A 888 -15.53 -20.65 11.02
C GLY A 888 -14.26 -21.00 10.23
N ALA A 889 -14.00 -20.42 9.05
CA ALA A 889 -12.74 -20.65 8.33
C ALA A 889 -11.57 -19.86 8.95
N ASP A 890 -10.40 -20.49 9.10
CA ASP A 890 -9.17 -19.84 9.63
C ASP A 890 -8.58 -18.82 8.65
N ASP A 891 -8.67 -19.11 7.35
CA ASP A 891 -8.27 -18.21 6.28
C ASP A 891 -9.51 -17.44 5.80
N GLN A 892 -9.47 -16.11 5.92
CA GLN A 892 -10.53 -15.21 5.43
C GLN A 892 -10.78 -15.36 3.92
N ARG A 893 -9.84 -15.92 3.17
CA ARG A 893 -10.03 -16.28 1.76
C ARG A 893 -10.88 -17.53 1.55
N ARG A 894 -10.91 -18.42 2.55
CA ARG A 894 -11.65 -19.67 2.56
C ARG A 894 -13.01 -19.56 3.25
N VAL A 895 -13.37 -18.37 3.74
CA VAL A 895 -14.71 -18.09 4.29
C VAL A 895 -15.78 -18.30 3.23
N VAL A 896 -15.49 -17.98 1.96
CA VAL A 896 -16.36 -18.32 0.84
C VAL A 896 -15.55 -19.15 -0.15
N THR A 897 -16.00 -20.37 -0.43
CA THR A 897 -15.41 -21.24 -1.44
C THR A 897 -16.48 -21.69 -2.43
N CYS A 898 -16.05 -22.08 -3.63
CA CYS A 898 -16.93 -22.63 -4.66
C CYS A 898 -16.20 -23.76 -5.36
N ARG A 899 -16.85 -24.92 -5.51
CA ARG A 899 -16.24 -26.11 -6.11
C ARG A 899 -17.25 -26.91 -6.93
N PRO A 900 -16.82 -27.68 -7.94
CA PRO A 900 -17.69 -28.63 -8.63
C PRO A 900 -18.22 -29.69 -7.66
N VAL A 901 -19.46 -30.10 -7.86
CA VAL A 901 -20.02 -31.27 -7.16
C VAL A 901 -19.58 -32.52 -7.93
N ASP A 902 -18.67 -33.31 -7.36
CA ASP A 902 -18.31 -34.62 -7.93
C ASP A 902 -19.54 -35.54 -7.90
N GLU A 903 -19.85 -36.22 -9.00
CA GLU A 903 -20.96 -37.19 -9.16
C GLU A 903 -20.88 -38.41 -8.20
N ARG A 904 -19.94 -38.45 -7.25
CA ARG A 904 -19.80 -39.50 -6.24
C ARG A 904 -20.13 -39.07 -4.81
N GLY A 905 -20.57 -37.82 -4.60
CA GLY A 905 -20.78 -37.25 -3.27
C GLY A 905 -22.22 -36.87 -2.91
N ALA A 906 -23.21 -37.26 -3.74
CA ALA A 906 -24.63 -37.04 -3.46
C ALA A 906 -25.31 -38.35 -3.06
N GLU A 907 -24.94 -38.87 -1.88
CA GLU A 907 -25.78 -39.76 -1.05
C GLU A 907 -25.71 -39.30 0.40
#